data_AF-W0GSC5-F1
#
_entry.id   AF-W0GSC5-F1
#
_cell.length_a   1.000
_cell.length_b   1.000
_cell.length_c   1.000
_cell.angle_alpha   90.00
_cell.angle_beta   90.00
_cell.angle_gamma   90.00
#
_symmetry.space_group_name_H-M   'P 1'
#
loop_
_entity.id
_entity.type
_entity.pdbx_description
1 polymer ?
#
loop_
_entity_poly.entity_id
_entity_poly.type
_entity_poly.pdbx_seq_one_letter_code
_entity_poly.pdbx_strand_id
1 'polypeptide(L)'
;MNKVLLIDGNSLVFRAFYATAYGGEMLKSMDGIPTNAVYAFANMLNKILKENNYYSVVVAFDKNKKNFRHDLLANYKEGRSKPPQELITQFPIVKEYLDNYNIPYLEQDGYEADDLIGCLSKLAETENYYVDILSSDKDLFQLISPKTNVLVTKQGISNIEIIDEKALHERWGITPSQVPDLKGLMGDPSDNLKGVPGVGEKTAIKLVKEYGSLENLYQNIDEIKGSLHNNLVMAKNDALLCKQVATIVCDVALTNFSFAPINHGNDKLIDFYLKYNMNSFVGKLFNGKEKKISDHLKVSIIEEWKKEYQADQNVVYLELFDENYHLSEIIAFAIINSQGIFYYDFNIAKFDQTFLEFLADSQYEKWTYNVKSLIVSLHRSNININNITYDMMLAGYVYNSNIKNSFDSYIKLFSNKQILSDELFYGKGIKKEIPNDLTRLSHFICKKANYIYTLHDQIINLLKTNEQYELYYDIELPTAFALAQMEINGVKVDREELQRQTLRIEQIVNNLNQEINTMSNREINPNSPKQVSELLFKDLALPDYKKGSTAQEVLEGIKLAHPIVAKILDYRKYQKLYSTYLKGMEKYIFKDGKVHTIYKQTLTNTGRLSSVEPNMQNISIRDEVQREVRKIFTVSNNNNILLSCDYSQIELRILAHMSKDADLIVAFNRGEDIHTNTAMKIFNLPKEQITPNIRRSAKAVNFGIIYGISDFGLANDLNISVAKAKEIIANYYSQFPTIKKFIDTQVEFCKKNGYVKTIFNRKRYVPEINDHNYMQREFGKRVAMNMPIQGSAADIIKIALKNIDQKFKELHLQSKIIAQIHDELIFEVVKDELSQVQTIVKELMENSTKLDVKLTVDMKTGYSWYKLK
;
A
#
# COMPACT_ATOMS: atom_id res chain seq x y z
N MET A 1 -35.54 26.36 -18.10
CA MET A 1 -36.37 26.27 -16.88
C MET A 1 -35.55 25.61 -15.81
N ASN A 2 -35.50 26.20 -14.61
CA ASN A 2 -34.60 25.74 -13.56
C ASN A 2 -35.30 24.64 -12.74
N LYS A 3 -34.61 23.52 -12.54
CA LYS A 3 -35.09 22.37 -11.78
C LYS A 3 -34.31 22.25 -10.48
N VAL A 4 -34.97 21.97 -9.36
CA VAL A 4 -34.32 21.76 -8.06
C VAL A 4 -34.50 20.30 -7.62
N LEU A 5 -33.46 19.74 -7.00
CA LEU A 5 -33.48 18.41 -6.43
C LEU A 5 -33.53 18.53 -4.90
N LEU A 6 -34.58 17.99 -4.29
CA LEU A 6 -34.70 17.86 -2.84
C LEU A 6 -34.46 16.41 -2.47
N ILE A 7 -33.58 16.16 -1.50
CA ILE A 7 -33.19 14.80 -1.11
C ILE A 7 -33.54 14.57 0.34
N ASP A 8 -34.25 13.48 0.61
CA ASP A 8 -34.38 12.93 1.94
C ASP A 8 -33.06 12.22 2.31
N GLY A 9 -32.23 12.93 3.08
CA GLY A 9 -30.91 12.47 3.49
C GLY A 9 -30.97 11.24 4.38
N ASN A 10 -31.98 11.16 5.25
CA ASN A 10 -32.18 10.00 6.11
C ASN A 10 -32.48 8.76 5.27
N SER A 11 -33.53 8.79 4.46
CA SER A 11 -33.90 7.68 3.58
C SER A 11 -32.74 7.24 2.69
N LEU A 12 -32.05 8.19 2.05
CA LEU A 12 -31.00 7.88 1.09
C LEU A 12 -29.79 7.21 1.75
N VAL A 13 -29.38 7.66 2.94
CA VAL A 13 -28.26 7.07 3.69
C VAL A 13 -28.60 5.65 4.19
N PHE A 14 -29.81 5.45 4.71
CA PHE A 14 -30.29 4.10 5.10
C PHE A 14 -30.28 3.14 3.91
N ARG A 15 -30.78 3.60 2.75
CA ARG A 15 -30.79 2.81 1.53
C ARG A 15 -29.37 2.51 1.02
N ALA A 16 -28.49 3.50 1.04
CA ALA A 16 -27.09 3.36 0.65
C ALA A 16 -26.35 2.32 1.52
N PHE A 17 -26.62 2.32 2.83
CA PHE A 17 -26.07 1.34 3.77
C PHE A 17 -26.53 -0.08 3.44
N TYR A 18 -27.84 -0.33 3.39
CA TYR A 18 -28.36 -1.68 3.20
C TYR A 18 -28.13 -2.23 1.78
N ALA A 19 -28.02 -1.37 0.77
CA ALA A 19 -27.63 -1.78 -0.58
C ALA A 19 -26.21 -2.37 -0.64
N THR A 20 -25.34 -2.03 0.32
CA THR A 20 -23.93 -2.45 0.33
C THR A 20 -23.57 -3.37 1.49
N ALA A 21 -24.36 -3.39 2.57
CA ALA A 21 -24.07 -4.17 3.78
C ALA A 21 -24.18 -5.69 3.59
N TYR A 22 -24.99 -6.17 2.63
CA TYR A 22 -25.29 -7.59 2.45
C TYR A 22 -24.52 -8.27 1.30
N GLY A 23 -23.61 -7.54 0.62
CA GLY A 23 -22.92 -7.99 -0.59
C GLY A 23 -21.47 -8.46 -0.44
N GLY A 24 -20.91 -8.48 0.78
CA GLY A 24 -19.49 -8.81 1.04
C GLY A 24 -18.92 -8.14 2.30
N GLU A 25 -17.59 -8.02 2.41
CA GLU A 25 -16.94 -7.24 3.48
C GLU A 25 -17.33 -5.76 3.37
N MET A 26 -17.87 -5.20 4.46
CA MET A 26 -18.25 -3.79 4.56
C MET A 26 -17.04 -2.88 4.30
N LEU A 27 -17.18 -1.94 3.36
CA LEU A 27 -16.13 -0.96 3.06
C LEU A 27 -15.77 -0.15 4.31
N LYS A 28 -14.47 -0.05 4.59
CA LYS A 28 -13.90 0.72 5.68
C LYS A 28 -12.71 1.54 5.18
N SER A 29 -12.46 2.69 5.80
CA SER A 29 -11.20 3.42 5.61
C SER A 29 -10.02 2.60 6.17
N MET A 30 -8.79 3.01 5.85
CA MET A 30 -7.59 2.40 6.45
C MET A 30 -7.58 2.46 7.98
N ASP A 31 -8.26 3.44 8.56
CA ASP A 31 -8.35 3.63 10.01
C ASP A 31 -9.53 2.83 10.63
N GLY A 32 -10.17 1.96 9.83
CA GLY A 32 -11.24 1.06 10.28
C GLY A 32 -12.64 1.67 10.33
N ILE A 33 -12.80 2.93 9.93
CA ILE A 33 -14.09 3.64 9.94
C ILE A 33 -14.98 3.09 8.82
N PRO A 34 -16.22 2.63 9.09
CA PRO A 34 -17.16 2.23 8.05
C PRO A 34 -17.47 3.38 7.08
N THR A 35 -17.40 3.11 5.77
CA THR A 35 -17.61 4.12 4.72
C THR A 35 -18.52 3.65 3.59
N ASN A 36 -19.12 2.46 3.71
CA ASN A 36 -19.95 1.86 2.68
C ASN A 36 -21.20 2.68 2.31
N ALA A 37 -21.90 3.25 3.30
CA ALA A 37 -23.08 4.09 3.09
C ALA A 37 -22.70 5.41 2.44
N VAL A 38 -21.60 6.04 2.89
CA VAL A 38 -21.08 7.28 2.31
C VAL A 38 -20.70 7.08 0.84
N TYR A 39 -20.00 5.98 0.54
CA TYR A 39 -19.58 5.64 -0.82
C TYR A 39 -20.77 5.41 -1.76
N ALA A 40 -21.79 4.68 -1.30
CA ALA A 40 -23.01 4.45 -2.06
C ALA A 40 -23.84 5.74 -2.24
N PHE A 41 -23.98 6.55 -1.19
CA PHE A 41 -24.63 7.86 -1.23
C PHE A 41 -23.97 8.78 -2.26
N ALA A 42 -22.64 8.91 -2.22
CA ALA A 42 -21.88 9.72 -3.18
C ALA A 42 -22.06 9.21 -4.62
N ASN A 43 -22.07 7.89 -4.85
CA ASN A 43 -22.34 7.33 -6.18
C ASN A 43 -23.77 7.66 -6.66
N MET A 44 -24.76 7.52 -5.79
CA MET A 44 -26.16 7.83 -6.09
C MET A 44 -26.33 9.29 -6.50
N LEU A 45 -25.80 10.19 -5.67
CA LEU A 45 -25.87 11.62 -5.92
C LEU A 45 -25.15 11.99 -7.23
N ASN A 46 -23.90 11.57 -7.40
CA ASN A 46 -23.13 11.87 -8.61
C ASN A 46 -23.78 11.32 -9.88
N LYS A 47 -24.44 10.16 -9.81
CA LYS A 47 -25.18 9.59 -10.94
C LYS A 47 -26.38 10.48 -11.30
N ILE A 48 -27.19 10.86 -10.31
CA ILE A 48 -28.39 11.68 -10.52
C ILE A 48 -28.03 13.05 -11.09
N LEU A 49 -26.99 13.69 -10.55
CA LEU A 49 -26.51 14.99 -11.03
C LEU A 49 -25.89 14.92 -12.43
N LYS A 50 -25.41 13.75 -12.85
CA LYS A 50 -24.87 13.54 -14.21
C LYS A 50 -25.97 13.28 -15.24
N GLU A 51 -27.02 12.57 -14.84
CA GLU A 51 -28.12 12.18 -15.74
C GLU A 51 -29.17 13.30 -15.90
N ASN A 52 -29.22 14.26 -14.98
CA ASN A 52 -30.22 15.32 -14.95
C ASN A 52 -29.58 16.69 -14.74
N ASN A 53 -30.16 17.72 -15.34
CA ASN A 53 -29.67 19.10 -15.22
C ASN A 53 -30.42 19.84 -14.10
N TYR A 54 -29.88 19.82 -12.89
CA TYR A 54 -30.44 20.55 -11.75
C TYR A 54 -29.72 21.90 -11.56
N TYR A 55 -30.50 22.94 -11.28
CA TYR A 55 -30.00 24.24 -10.88
C TYR A 55 -29.50 24.21 -9.43
N SER A 56 -30.28 23.67 -8.50
CA SER A 56 -29.94 23.58 -7.07
C SER A 56 -30.24 22.18 -6.52
N VAL A 57 -29.50 21.80 -5.48
CA VAL A 57 -29.66 20.54 -4.75
C VAL A 57 -29.68 20.86 -3.26
N VAL A 58 -30.62 20.28 -2.52
CA VAL A 58 -30.75 20.47 -1.07
C VAL A 58 -31.03 19.12 -0.42
N VAL A 59 -30.36 18.82 0.70
CA VAL A 59 -30.59 17.59 1.46
C VAL A 59 -31.24 17.92 2.81
N ALA A 60 -32.34 17.27 3.16
CA ALA A 60 -32.93 17.40 4.49
C ALA A 60 -32.55 16.20 5.38
N PHE A 61 -32.26 16.46 6.65
CA PHE A 61 -31.99 15.42 7.66
C PHE A 61 -32.87 15.62 8.89
N ASP A 62 -33.19 14.51 9.56
CA ASP A 62 -33.78 14.56 10.90
C ASP A 62 -32.71 15.01 11.90
N LYS A 63 -33.09 15.88 12.85
CA LYS A 63 -32.19 16.38 13.89
C LYS A 63 -32.32 15.65 15.22
N ASN A 64 -33.54 15.62 15.78
CA ASN A 64 -33.84 15.04 17.08
C ASN A 64 -34.85 13.89 16.97
N LYS A 65 -34.82 12.99 17.96
CA LYS A 65 -35.79 11.89 18.05
C LYS A 65 -37.19 12.34 18.44
N LYS A 66 -37.34 13.47 19.13
CA LYS A 66 -38.66 14.00 19.57
C LYS A 66 -39.06 15.18 18.68
N ASN A 67 -40.28 15.15 18.17
CA ASN A 67 -40.90 16.17 17.32
C ASN A 67 -42.39 16.31 17.70
N PHE A 68 -43.13 17.20 17.01
CA PHE A 68 -44.54 17.43 17.28
C PHE A 68 -45.42 16.16 17.14
N ARG A 69 -45.02 15.20 16.29
CA ARG A 69 -45.72 13.91 16.15
C ARG A 69 -45.69 13.09 17.43
N HIS A 70 -44.64 13.21 18.24
CA HIS A 70 -44.56 12.57 19.57
C HIS A 70 -45.45 13.23 20.61
N ASP A 71 -45.77 14.52 20.43
CA ASP A 71 -46.72 15.21 21.30
C ASP A 71 -48.18 14.84 20.92
N LEU A 72 -48.42 14.47 19.65
CA LEU A 72 -49.71 13.94 19.17
C LEU A 72 -49.89 12.44 19.47
N LEU A 73 -48.83 11.65 19.39
CA LEU A 73 -48.83 10.19 19.60
C LEU A 73 -47.56 9.78 20.37
N ALA A 74 -47.70 9.52 21.67
CA ALA A 74 -46.56 9.27 22.57
C ALA A 74 -45.69 8.06 22.17
N ASN A 75 -46.28 7.06 21.53
CA ASN A 75 -45.62 5.84 21.05
C ASN A 75 -45.27 5.88 19.55
N TYR A 76 -45.26 7.06 18.93
CA TYR A 76 -44.86 7.23 17.52
C TYR A 76 -43.45 6.67 17.28
N LYS A 77 -43.28 5.85 16.22
CA LYS A 77 -42.03 5.12 15.89
C LYS A 77 -41.51 4.21 17.03
N GLU A 78 -42.28 3.96 18.09
CA GLU A 78 -41.94 3.05 19.18
C GLU A 78 -41.94 1.60 18.66
N GLY A 79 -40.82 0.89 18.83
CA GLY A 79 -40.62 -0.45 18.27
C GLY A 79 -39.81 -0.50 16.97
N ARG A 80 -39.47 0.65 16.37
CA ARG A 80 -38.54 0.69 15.23
C ARG A 80 -37.17 0.18 15.65
N SER A 81 -36.58 -0.73 14.88
CA SER A 81 -35.24 -1.25 15.15
C SER A 81 -34.22 -0.10 15.15
N LYS A 82 -33.35 -0.08 16.17
CA LYS A 82 -32.28 0.92 16.23
C LYS A 82 -31.34 0.72 15.03
N PRO A 83 -30.91 1.79 14.34
CA PRO A 83 -29.93 1.65 13.27
C PRO A 83 -28.64 1.00 13.81
N PRO A 84 -27.96 0.16 13.01
CA PRO A 84 -26.65 -0.38 13.37
C PRO A 84 -25.66 0.74 13.71
N GLN A 85 -24.75 0.48 14.65
CA GLN A 85 -23.79 1.50 15.10
C GLN A 85 -22.89 1.97 13.95
N GLU A 86 -22.54 1.07 13.04
CA GLU A 86 -21.76 1.32 11.83
C GLU A 86 -22.46 2.29 10.86
N LEU A 87 -23.78 2.34 10.87
CA LEU A 87 -24.57 3.29 10.08
C LEU A 87 -24.61 4.66 10.77
N ILE A 88 -24.82 4.68 12.10
CA ILE A 88 -24.88 5.92 12.88
C ILE A 88 -23.59 6.74 12.69
N THR A 89 -22.42 6.09 12.72
CA THR A 89 -21.12 6.76 12.52
C THR A 89 -20.93 7.40 11.15
N GLN A 90 -21.75 7.03 10.15
CA GLN A 90 -21.61 7.52 8.78
C GLN A 90 -22.45 8.78 8.48
N PHE A 91 -23.48 9.10 9.27
CA PHE A 91 -24.27 10.33 9.08
C PHE A 91 -23.43 11.61 9.13
N PRO A 92 -22.54 11.81 10.13
CA PRO A 92 -21.64 12.98 10.13
C PRO A 92 -20.71 13.02 8.91
N ILE A 93 -20.27 11.86 8.42
CA ILE A 93 -19.38 11.76 7.25
C ILE A 93 -20.13 12.13 5.96
N VAL A 94 -21.43 11.81 5.85
CA VAL A 94 -22.26 12.26 4.72
C VAL A 94 -22.45 13.77 4.75
N LYS A 95 -22.65 14.38 5.92
CA LYS A 95 -22.72 15.84 6.05
C LYS A 95 -21.39 16.49 5.66
N GLU A 96 -20.27 15.94 6.14
CA GLU A 96 -18.93 16.37 5.72
C GLU A 96 -18.75 16.25 4.20
N TYR A 97 -19.23 15.17 3.58
CA TYR A 97 -19.23 15.02 2.12
C TYR A 97 -20.00 16.14 1.42
N LEU A 98 -21.21 16.46 1.89
CA LEU A 98 -22.04 17.53 1.34
C LEU A 98 -21.38 18.90 1.48
N ASP A 99 -20.76 19.18 2.64
CA ASP A 99 -19.99 20.40 2.88
C ASP A 99 -18.82 20.54 1.88
N ASN A 100 -18.07 19.46 1.66
CA ASN A 100 -16.95 19.45 0.71
C ASN A 100 -17.42 19.52 -0.75
N TYR A 101 -18.63 19.03 -1.05
CA TYR A 101 -19.26 19.14 -2.37
C TYR A 101 -19.87 20.53 -2.62
N ASN A 102 -20.06 21.35 -1.57
CA ASN A 102 -20.88 22.58 -1.56
C ASN A 102 -22.37 22.33 -1.84
N ILE A 103 -22.95 21.27 -1.29
CA ILE A 103 -24.40 21.04 -1.31
C ILE A 103 -24.99 21.40 0.05
N PRO A 104 -25.92 22.36 0.14
CA PRO A 104 -26.54 22.71 1.40
C PRO A 104 -27.40 21.55 1.94
N TYR A 105 -27.38 21.38 3.26
CA TYR A 105 -28.33 20.52 3.96
C TYR A 105 -29.05 21.27 5.08
N LEU A 106 -30.29 20.88 5.37
CA LEU A 106 -31.13 21.45 6.41
C LEU A 106 -31.49 20.42 7.47
N GLU A 107 -31.51 20.85 8.72
CA GLU A 107 -32.02 20.10 9.86
C GLU A 107 -32.59 21.09 10.89
N GLN A 108 -33.80 20.84 11.41
CA GLN A 108 -34.48 21.75 12.32
C GLN A 108 -35.10 21.00 13.49
N ASP A 109 -35.01 21.58 14.69
CA ASP A 109 -35.62 20.98 15.88
C ASP A 109 -37.15 21.03 15.78
N GLY A 110 -37.81 19.93 16.17
CA GLY A 110 -39.27 19.83 16.18
C GLY A 110 -39.91 19.32 14.89
N TYR A 111 -39.14 19.19 13.79
CA TYR A 111 -39.63 18.77 12.48
C TYR A 111 -38.77 17.62 11.90
N GLU A 112 -39.36 16.82 11.01
CA GLU A 112 -38.65 15.75 10.29
C GLU A 112 -38.16 16.23 8.92
N ALA A 113 -37.26 15.47 8.30
CA ALA A 113 -36.75 15.77 6.96
C ALA A 113 -37.88 15.93 5.93
N ASP A 114 -38.96 15.15 6.06
CA ASP A 114 -40.13 15.21 5.18
C ASP A 114 -40.88 16.55 5.26
N ASP A 115 -40.97 17.14 6.46
CA ASP A 115 -41.59 18.46 6.67
C ASP A 115 -40.74 19.56 6.04
N LEU A 116 -39.42 19.48 6.19
CA LEU A 116 -38.49 20.42 5.56
C LEU A 116 -38.57 20.33 4.03
N ILE A 117 -38.67 19.12 3.47
CA ILE A 117 -38.87 18.89 2.04
C ILE A 117 -40.21 19.45 1.58
N GLY A 118 -41.29 19.27 2.36
CA GLY A 118 -42.60 19.84 2.09
C GLY A 118 -42.56 21.36 1.98
N CYS A 119 -41.86 22.03 2.91
CA CYS A 119 -41.70 23.48 2.89
C CYS A 119 -40.84 23.95 1.71
N LEU A 120 -39.72 23.26 1.45
CA LEU A 120 -38.83 23.56 0.33
C LEU A 120 -39.52 23.38 -1.02
N SER A 121 -40.37 22.36 -1.19
CA SER A 121 -41.09 22.13 -2.45
C SER A 121 -42.08 23.27 -2.72
N LYS A 122 -42.81 23.75 -1.71
CA LYS A 122 -43.72 24.89 -1.82
C LYS A 122 -43.02 26.22 -2.06
N LEU A 123 -41.87 26.43 -1.43
CA LEU A 123 -41.03 27.59 -1.70
C LEU A 123 -40.54 27.56 -3.16
N ALA A 124 -40.03 26.42 -3.62
CA ALA A 124 -39.55 26.25 -4.99
C ALA A 124 -40.67 26.46 -6.03
N GLU A 125 -41.87 25.94 -5.79
CA GLU A 125 -43.04 26.15 -6.66
C GLU A 125 -43.40 27.65 -6.78
N THR A 126 -43.35 28.37 -5.66
CA THR A 126 -43.62 29.82 -5.55
C THR A 126 -42.57 30.64 -6.30
N GLU A 127 -41.30 30.24 -6.24
CA GLU A 127 -40.20 30.82 -7.00
C GLU A 127 -40.11 30.30 -8.46
N ASN A 128 -41.13 29.57 -8.90
CA ASN A 128 -41.28 29.06 -10.27
C ASN A 128 -40.24 28.03 -10.72
N TYR A 129 -39.71 27.24 -9.78
CA TYR A 129 -38.89 26.06 -10.06
C TYR A 129 -39.75 24.80 -10.27
N TYR A 130 -39.20 23.84 -11.01
CA TYR A 130 -39.68 22.45 -11.01
C TYR A 130 -38.92 21.65 -9.95
N VAL A 131 -39.61 20.79 -9.23
CA VAL A 131 -39.06 20.06 -8.07
C VAL A 131 -39.04 18.57 -8.38
N ASP A 132 -37.89 17.93 -8.18
CA ASP A 132 -37.82 16.48 -7.99
C ASP A 132 -37.46 16.20 -6.53
N ILE A 133 -38.23 15.33 -5.88
CA ILE A 133 -37.98 14.86 -4.52
C ILE A 133 -37.43 13.44 -4.57
N LEU A 134 -36.21 13.21 -4.12
CA LEU A 134 -35.60 11.87 -4.05
C LEU A 134 -35.79 11.27 -2.66
N SER A 135 -36.66 10.26 -2.55
CA SER A 135 -36.86 9.50 -1.31
C SER A 135 -37.37 8.07 -1.55
N SER A 136 -37.23 7.22 -0.54
CA SER A 136 -37.97 5.95 -0.44
C SER A 136 -39.36 6.10 0.13
N ASP A 137 -39.59 7.18 0.86
CA ASP A 137 -40.81 7.37 1.62
C ASP A 137 -41.96 7.71 0.68
N LYS A 138 -43.04 6.94 0.83
CA LYS A 138 -44.24 7.13 0.02
C LYS A 138 -45.13 8.23 0.60
N ASP A 139 -44.88 8.69 1.82
CA ASP A 139 -45.62 9.79 2.42
C ASP A 139 -45.39 11.09 1.67
N LEU A 140 -44.22 11.24 1.04
CA LEU A 140 -43.90 12.36 0.15
C LEU A 140 -44.73 12.38 -1.14
N PHE A 141 -45.48 11.31 -1.47
CA PHE A 141 -46.42 11.36 -2.60
C PHE A 141 -47.53 12.39 -2.40
N GLN A 142 -47.78 12.81 -1.15
CA GLN A 142 -48.73 13.90 -0.86
C GLN A 142 -48.26 15.27 -1.39
N LEU A 143 -46.97 15.42 -1.71
CA LEU A 143 -46.39 16.67 -2.22
C LEU A 143 -46.40 16.78 -3.75
N ILE A 144 -46.82 15.72 -4.46
CA ILE A 144 -46.86 15.70 -5.92
C ILE A 144 -47.79 16.79 -6.44
N SER A 145 -47.37 17.49 -7.50
CA SER A 145 -48.12 18.58 -8.14
C SER A 145 -47.73 18.68 -9.62
N PRO A 146 -48.33 19.59 -10.42
CA PRO A 146 -47.89 19.83 -11.79
C PRO A 146 -46.42 20.26 -11.93
N LYS A 147 -45.78 20.71 -10.84
CA LYS A 147 -44.38 21.12 -10.79
C LYS A 147 -43.49 20.23 -9.92
N THR A 148 -44.07 19.29 -9.15
CA THR A 148 -43.34 18.48 -8.17
C THR A 148 -43.52 16.99 -8.44
N ASN A 149 -42.41 16.29 -8.66
CA ASN A 149 -42.38 14.83 -8.84
C ASN A 149 -41.62 14.17 -7.69
N VAL A 150 -41.94 12.90 -7.40
CA VAL A 150 -41.18 12.08 -6.46
C VAL A 150 -40.39 11.00 -7.20
N LEU A 151 -39.09 10.96 -7.00
CA LEU A 151 -38.14 9.99 -7.55
C LEU A 151 -37.93 8.84 -6.56
N VAL A 152 -38.34 7.63 -6.93
CA VAL A 152 -38.24 6.42 -6.09
C VAL A 152 -37.29 5.40 -6.72
N THR A 153 -36.37 4.83 -5.94
CA THR A 153 -35.49 3.77 -6.47
C THR A 153 -36.16 2.40 -6.39
N LYS A 154 -36.37 1.72 -7.53
CA LYS A 154 -37.19 0.49 -7.64
C LYS A 154 -36.49 -0.80 -7.17
N GLN A 155 -35.18 -0.95 -7.40
CA GLN A 155 -34.34 -2.09 -6.98
C GLN A 155 -32.86 -1.70 -7.11
N GLY A 156 -32.11 -1.69 -6.00
CA GLY A 156 -30.72 -1.23 -6.00
C GLY A 156 -30.55 0.25 -6.37
N ILE A 157 -29.34 0.61 -6.80
CA ILE A 157 -28.88 2.00 -7.02
C ILE A 157 -29.21 2.53 -8.43
N SER A 158 -29.74 1.68 -9.33
CA SER A 158 -29.67 1.94 -10.78
C SER A 158 -30.94 2.49 -11.43
N ASN A 159 -32.13 2.09 -10.96
CA ASN A 159 -33.40 2.39 -11.65
C ASN A 159 -34.26 3.34 -10.81
N ILE A 160 -34.34 4.59 -11.26
CA ILE A 160 -35.20 5.64 -10.69
C ILE A 160 -36.53 5.63 -11.41
N GLU A 161 -37.61 5.51 -10.65
CA GLU A 161 -38.98 5.67 -11.10
C GLU A 161 -39.45 7.09 -10.76
N ILE A 162 -39.97 7.81 -11.75
CA ILE A 162 -40.60 9.12 -11.55
C ILE A 162 -42.07 8.89 -11.24
N ILE A 163 -42.53 9.36 -10.09
CA ILE A 163 -43.93 9.36 -9.68
C ILE A 163 -44.45 10.80 -9.80
N ASP A 164 -45.18 11.05 -10.89
CA ASP A 164 -45.98 12.25 -11.11
C ASP A 164 -47.47 11.98 -10.80
N GLU A 165 -48.35 12.97 -11.00
CA GLU A 165 -49.79 12.81 -10.73
C GLU A 165 -50.41 11.63 -11.49
N LYS A 166 -50.00 11.44 -12.75
CA LYS A 166 -50.49 10.36 -13.60
C LYS A 166 -50.03 9.00 -13.08
N ALA A 167 -48.75 8.86 -12.75
CA ALA A 167 -48.18 7.63 -12.21
C ALA A 167 -48.77 7.28 -10.83
N LEU A 168 -49.02 8.28 -9.98
CA LEU A 168 -49.72 8.08 -8.70
C LEU A 168 -51.13 7.55 -8.93
N HIS A 169 -51.87 8.15 -9.86
CA HIS A 169 -53.21 7.71 -10.22
C HIS A 169 -53.22 6.32 -10.88
N GLU A 170 -52.25 5.98 -11.73
CA GLU A 170 -52.12 4.62 -12.28
C GLU A 170 -51.81 3.58 -11.19
N ARG A 171 -50.99 3.96 -10.21
CA ARG A 171 -50.54 3.07 -9.14
C ARG A 171 -51.61 2.81 -8.08
N TRP A 172 -52.25 3.87 -7.61
CA TRP A 172 -53.20 3.81 -6.49
C TRP A 172 -54.60 4.31 -6.88
N GLY A 173 -54.75 5.09 -7.94
CA GLY A 173 -56.02 5.69 -8.38
C GLY A 173 -56.57 6.72 -7.40
N ILE A 174 -55.67 7.40 -6.69
CA ILE A 174 -55.98 8.49 -5.77
C ILE A 174 -55.12 9.72 -6.16
N THR A 175 -55.51 10.89 -5.68
CA THR A 175 -54.76 12.14 -5.86
C THR A 175 -53.73 12.34 -4.73
N PRO A 176 -52.74 13.24 -4.89
CA PRO A 176 -51.76 13.55 -3.84
C PRO A 176 -52.39 13.95 -2.50
N SER A 177 -53.45 14.77 -2.54
CA SER A 177 -54.19 15.22 -1.36
C SER A 177 -54.86 14.08 -0.56
N GLN A 178 -55.06 12.91 -1.19
CA GLN A 178 -55.72 11.75 -0.60
C GLN A 178 -54.73 10.75 0.02
N VAL A 179 -53.42 10.95 -0.12
CA VAL A 179 -52.38 10.08 0.45
C VAL A 179 -52.44 10.04 1.99
N PRO A 180 -52.65 11.16 2.72
CA PRO A 180 -52.86 11.14 4.17
C PRO A 180 -54.15 10.39 4.58
N ASP A 181 -55.23 10.49 3.79
CA ASP A 181 -56.47 9.74 4.03
C ASP A 181 -56.25 8.22 3.93
N LEU A 182 -55.50 7.79 2.91
CA LEU A 182 -55.09 6.41 2.72
C LEU A 182 -54.32 5.89 3.95
N LYS A 183 -53.33 6.66 4.42
CA LYS A 183 -52.52 6.35 5.62
C LYS A 183 -53.35 6.34 6.89
N GLY A 184 -54.31 7.25 7.04
CA GLY A 184 -55.24 7.27 8.17
C GLY A 184 -56.06 5.98 8.29
N LEU A 185 -56.49 5.41 7.16
CA LEU A 185 -57.28 4.18 7.13
C LEU A 185 -56.45 2.91 7.29
N MET A 186 -55.34 2.78 6.55
CA MET A 186 -54.55 1.53 6.55
C MET A 186 -53.51 1.46 7.68
N GLY A 187 -53.19 2.59 8.29
CA GLY A 187 -52.11 2.72 9.26
C GLY A 187 -50.72 2.59 8.64
N ASP A 188 -49.71 2.57 9.49
CA ASP A 188 -48.31 2.34 9.15
C ASP A 188 -47.60 1.68 10.34
N PRO A 189 -47.35 0.36 10.29
CA PRO A 189 -46.67 -0.35 11.36
C PRO A 189 -45.25 0.17 11.66
N SER A 190 -44.56 0.77 10.69
CA SER A 190 -43.20 1.28 10.87
C SER A 190 -43.14 2.54 11.74
N ASP A 191 -44.23 3.29 11.74
CA ASP A 191 -44.44 4.51 12.51
C ASP A 191 -45.36 4.31 13.73
N ASN A 192 -45.78 3.06 13.97
CA ASN A 192 -46.73 2.66 15.00
C ASN A 192 -48.13 3.30 14.85
N LEU A 193 -48.51 3.60 13.60
CA LEU A 193 -49.84 4.07 13.23
C LEU A 193 -50.75 2.85 13.03
N LYS A 194 -51.75 2.68 13.91
CA LYS A 194 -52.60 1.49 13.91
C LYS A 194 -53.62 1.45 12.78
N GLY A 195 -54.05 2.62 12.30
CA GLY A 195 -55.14 2.74 11.34
C GLY A 195 -56.43 2.07 11.81
N VAL A 196 -57.25 1.61 10.86
CA VAL A 196 -58.49 0.90 11.13
C VAL A 196 -58.24 -0.62 11.12
N PRO A 197 -58.55 -1.36 12.20
CA PRO A 197 -58.35 -2.80 12.24
C PRO A 197 -59.04 -3.54 11.07
N GLY A 198 -58.29 -4.39 10.38
CA GLY A 198 -58.78 -5.15 9.23
C GLY A 198 -58.89 -4.37 7.92
N VAL A 199 -58.46 -3.10 7.89
CA VAL A 199 -58.37 -2.29 6.67
C VAL A 199 -56.90 -2.23 6.23
N GLY A 200 -56.57 -2.96 5.16
CA GLY A 200 -55.26 -2.87 4.50
C GLY A 200 -55.28 -1.93 3.28
N GLU A 201 -54.12 -1.77 2.63
CA GLU A 201 -53.92 -0.87 1.46
C GLU A 201 -55.05 -0.96 0.42
N LYS A 202 -55.44 -2.18 0.00
CA LYS A 202 -56.50 -2.37 -1.02
C LYS A 202 -57.87 -1.86 -0.57
N THR A 203 -58.24 -2.13 0.68
CA THR A 203 -59.54 -1.71 1.23
C THR A 203 -59.55 -0.21 1.46
N ALA A 204 -58.47 0.36 1.97
CA ALA A 204 -58.32 1.79 2.16
C ALA A 204 -58.37 2.55 0.82
N ILE A 205 -57.68 2.09 -0.22
CA ILE A 205 -57.76 2.67 -1.57
C ILE A 205 -59.20 2.68 -2.09
N LYS A 206 -59.94 1.57 -1.92
CA LYS A 206 -61.35 1.50 -2.36
C LYS A 206 -62.20 2.57 -1.66
N LEU A 207 -62.07 2.67 -0.34
CA LEU A 207 -62.83 3.62 0.47
C LEU A 207 -62.49 5.09 0.13
N VAL A 208 -61.21 5.41 -0.06
CA VAL A 208 -60.77 6.76 -0.44
C VAL A 208 -61.27 7.13 -1.85
N LYS A 209 -61.30 6.18 -2.79
CA LYS A 209 -61.86 6.41 -4.14
C LYS A 209 -63.36 6.68 -4.11
N GLU A 210 -64.09 5.94 -3.28
CA GLU A 210 -65.54 6.01 -3.19
C GLU A 210 -66.01 7.29 -2.48
N TYR A 211 -65.35 7.64 -1.37
CA TYR A 211 -65.78 8.75 -0.52
C TYR A 211 -64.92 10.01 -0.65
N GLY A 212 -63.79 9.98 -1.36
CA GLY A 212 -62.95 11.15 -1.60
C GLY A 212 -62.05 11.54 -0.43
N SER A 213 -62.55 11.61 0.81
CA SER A 213 -61.76 11.89 2.01
C SER A 213 -62.22 11.07 3.22
N LEU A 214 -61.37 10.98 4.23
CA LEU A 214 -61.67 10.30 5.48
C LEU A 214 -62.87 10.95 6.21
N GLU A 215 -62.96 12.29 6.18
CA GLU A 215 -64.08 13.02 6.78
C GLU A 215 -65.40 12.71 6.07
N ASN A 216 -65.40 12.69 4.74
CA ASN A 216 -66.59 12.39 3.96
C ASN A 216 -67.01 10.91 4.10
N LEU A 217 -66.05 10.00 4.25
CA LEU A 217 -66.33 8.60 4.59
C LEU A 217 -67.09 8.50 5.93
N TYR A 218 -66.67 9.23 6.96
CA TYR A 218 -67.36 9.20 8.25
C TYR A 218 -68.69 9.96 8.26
N GLN A 219 -68.91 10.90 7.34
CA GLN A 219 -70.22 11.53 7.13
C GLN A 219 -71.23 10.58 6.49
N ASN A 220 -70.76 9.60 5.70
CA ASN A 220 -71.58 8.60 5.01
C ASN A 220 -71.39 7.19 5.58
N ILE A 221 -71.03 7.11 6.87
CA ILE A 221 -70.67 5.83 7.51
C ILE A 221 -71.81 4.80 7.46
N ASP A 222 -73.06 5.26 7.51
CA ASP A 222 -74.28 4.43 7.52
C ASP A 222 -74.48 3.64 6.21
N GLU A 223 -73.79 4.01 5.12
CA GLU A 223 -73.82 3.29 3.85
C GLU A 223 -72.95 2.02 3.87
N ILE A 224 -71.97 1.97 4.78
CA ILE A 224 -71.04 0.84 4.94
C ILE A 224 -71.70 -0.22 5.82
N LYS A 225 -71.68 -1.49 5.39
CA LYS A 225 -72.33 -2.60 6.10
C LYS A 225 -71.35 -3.68 6.54
N GLY A 226 -71.73 -4.44 7.57
CA GLY A 226 -70.99 -5.62 8.05
C GLY A 226 -69.84 -5.29 9.02
N SER A 227 -68.87 -6.20 9.13
CA SER A 227 -67.76 -6.08 10.09
C SER A 227 -66.85 -4.86 9.84
N LEU A 228 -66.74 -4.40 8.59
CA LEU A 228 -65.99 -3.20 8.22
C LEU A 228 -66.58 -1.93 8.84
N HIS A 229 -67.91 -1.80 8.87
CA HIS A 229 -68.60 -0.67 9.52
C HIS A 229 -68.23 -0.58 11.01
N ASN A 230 -68.32 -1.71 11.71
CA ASN A 230 -68.03 -1.75 13.15
C ASN A 230 -66.57 -1.37 13.44
N ASN A 231 -65.63 -1.83 12.61
CA ASN A 231 -64.21 -1.49 12.76
C ASN A 231 -63.95 0.00 12.50
N LEU A 232 -64.59 0.59 11.47
CA LEU A 232 -64.47 2.02 11.16
C LEU A 232 -65.03 2.90 12.29
N VAL A 233 -66.21 2.55 12.83
CA VAL A 233 -66.82 3.30 13.94
C VAL A 233 -65.96 3.20 15.21
N MET A 234 -65.46 2.00 15.54
CA MET A 234 -64.62 1.81 16.73
C MET A 234 -63.27 2.52 16.63
N ALA A 235 -62.65 2.53 15.44
CA ALA A 235 -61.32 3.11 15.21
C ALA A 235 -61.36 4.53 14.63
N LYS A 236 -62.49 5.23 14.66
CA LYS A 236 -62.66 6.57 14.06
C LYS A 236 -61.60 7.57 14.51
N ASN A 237 -61.40 7.68 15.82
CA ASN A 237 -60.43 8.62 16.40
C ASN A 237 -58.99 8.22 16.06
N ASP A 238 -58.69 6.91 16.05
CA ASP A 238 -57.38 6.39 15.67
C ASP A 238 -57.07 6.69 14.20
N ALA A 239 -58.05 6.55 13.31
CA ALA A 239 -57.90 6.84 11.88
C ALA A 239 -57.65 8.34 11.61
N LEU A 240 -58.40 9.22 12.29
CA LEU A 240 -58.21 10.67 12.19
C LEU A 240 -56.85 11.10 12.76
N LEU A 241 -56.45 10.53 13.89
CA LEU A 241 -55.12 10.79 14.48
C LEU A 241 -54.01 10.29 13.55
N CYS A 242 -54.14 9.10 12.95
CA CYS A 242 -53.18 8.57 11.98
C CYS A 242 -53.06 9.50 10.76
N LYS A 243 -54.17 10.01 10.22
CA LYS A 243 -54.17 11.00 9.14
C LYS A 243 -53.41 12.27 9.56
N GLN A 244 -53.71 12.81 10.74
CA GLN A 244 -53.07 14.01 11.25
C GLN A 244 -51.55 13.84 11.43
N VAL A 245 -51.11 12.70 11.98
CA VAL A 245 -49.68 12.40 12.18
C VAL A 245 -48.97 12.17 10.83
N ALA A 246 -49.60 11.51 9.86
CA ALA A 246 -49.03 11.23 8.54
C ALA A 246 -49.03 12.43 7.58
N THR A 247 -49.70 13.53 7.93
CA THR A 247 -49.72 14.74 7.11
C THR A 247 -48.39 15.49 7.27
N ILE A 248 -47.78 15.86 6.13
CA ILE A 248 -46.53 16.61 6.08
C ILE A 248 -46.82 18.10 6.30
N VAL A 249 -46.06 18.72 7.20
CA VAL A 249 -46.16 20.15 7.47
C VAL A 249 -45.37 20.91 6.41
N CYS A 250 -46.02 21.87 5.74
CA CYS A 250 -45.44 22.60 4.59
C CYS A 250 -45.24 24.10 4.84
N ASP A 251 -45.54 24.59 6.05
CA ASP A 251 -45.53 26.00 6.46
C ASP A 251 -44.49 26.30 7.56
N VAL A 252 -43.45 25.47 7.67
CA VAL A 252 -42.32 25.71 8.58
C VAL A 252 -41.49 26.91 8.11
N ALA A 253 -41.19 27.82 9.03
CA ALA A 253 -40.37 29.00 8.73
C ALA A 253 -38.90 28.62 8.44
N LEU A 254 -38.53 28.58 7.17
CA LEU A 254 -37.15 28.40 6.70
C LEU A 254 -36.43 29.76 6.76
N THR A 255 -35.61 29.98 7.79
CA THR A 255 -34.98 31.29 8.00
C THR A 255 -33.80 31.48 7.03
N ASN A 256 -33.84 32.53 6.19
CA ASN A 256 -32.74 32.96 5.30
C ASN A 256 -32.24 31.92 4.28
N PHE A 257 -33.10 31.02 3.79
CA PHE A 257 -32.73 30.03 2.76
C PHE A 257 -32.97 30.55 1.34
N SER A 258 -32.07 30.24 0.40
CA SER A 258 -32.26 30.48 -1.04
C SER A 258 -31.63 29.38 -1.90
N PHE A 259 -32.22 29.12 -3.06
CA PHE A 259 -31.69 28.13 -4.00
C PHE A 259 -30.49 28.71 -4.78
N ALA A 260 -29.32 28.07 -4.66
CA ALA A 260 -28.08 28.47 -5.32
C ALA A 260 -27.67 27.48 -6.43
N PRO A 261 -26.95 27.95 -7.48
CA PRO A 261 -26.43 27.06 -8.52
C PRO A 261 -25.42 26.06 -7.95
N ILE A 262 -25.46 24.81 -8.42
CA ILE A 262 -24.49 23.77 -8.03
C ILE A 262 -23.07 24.24 -8.39
N ASN A 263 -22.19 24.30 -7.38
CA ASN A 263 -20.77 24.60 -7.56
C ASN A 263 -19.91 23.42 -7.08
N HIS A 264 -19.29 22.68 -7.99
CA HIS A 264 -18.47 21.53 -7.63
C HIS A 264 -17.23 21.95 -6.84
N GLY A 265 -17.20 21.63 -5.55
CA GLY A 265 -16.04 21.84 -4.66
C GLY A 265 -14.90 20.87 -4.93
N ASN A 266 -14.24 20.94 -6.10
CA ASN A 266 -13.37 19.87 -6.58
C ASN A 266 -12.18 19.53 -5.65
N ASP A 267 -11.44 20.52 -5.12
CA ASP A 267 -10.24 20.24 -4.32
C ASP A 267 -10.57 19.71 -2.93
N LYS A 268 -11.54 20.34 -2.25
CA LYS A 268 -12.08 19.88 -0.97
C LYS A 268 -12.65 18.46 -1.06
N LEU A 269 -13.28 18.15 -2.19
CA LEU A 269 -13.85 16.83 -2.45
C LEU A 269 -12.78 15.76 -2.73
N ILE A 270 -11.67 16.13 -3.39
CA ILE A 270 -10.50 15.24 -3.54
C ILE A 270 -9.91 14.93 -2.16
N ASP A 271 -9.71 15.95 -1.32
CA ASP A 271 -9.18 15.77 0.03
C ASP A 271 -10.09 14.87 0.88
N PHE A 272 -11.41 15.06 0.79
CA PHE A 272 -12.40 14.18 1.42
C PHE A 272 -12.27 12.73 0.94
N TYR A 273 -12.22 12.49 -0.38
CA TYR A 273 -12.10 11.13 -0.90
C TYR A 273 -10.77 10.48 -0.55
N LEU A 274 -9.68 11.25 -0.53
CA LEU A 274 -8.39 10.77 -0.05
C LEU A 274 -8.51 10.37 1.42
N LYS A 275 -8.99 11.27 2.30
CA LYS A 275 -9.18 11.05 3.74
C LYS A 275 -9.91 9.74 4.06
N TYR A 276 -10.95 9.41 3.29
CA TYR A 276 -11.75 8.19 3.49
C TYR A 276 -11.38 7.01 2.56
N ASN A 277 -10.23 7.08 1.88
CA ASN A 277 -9.68 6.06 0.96
C ASN A 277 -10.60 5.67 -0.21
N MET A 278 -11.43 6.61 -0.69
CA MET A 278 -12.32 6.41 -1.83
C MET A 278 -11.62 6.71 -3.17
N ASN A 279 -10.49 6.04 -3.41
CA ASN A 279 -9.59 6.30 -4.54
C ASN A 279 -10.25 6.19 -5.93
N SER A 280 -11.35 5.44 -6.05
CA SER A 280 -12.11 5.33 -7.31
C SER A 280 -12.79 6.65 -7.70
N PHE A 281 -13.26 7.44 -6.72
CA PHE A 281 -13.81 8.76 -6.99
C PHE A 281 -12.73 9.78 -7.31
N VAL A 282 -11.58 9.68 -6.63
CA VAL A 282 -10.39 10.48 -6.94
C VAL A 282 -10.04 10.31 -8.43
N GLY A 283 -9.87 9.07 -8.89
CA GLY A 283 -9.57 8.81 -10.31
C GLY A 283 -10.64 9.31 -11.29
N LYS A 284 -11.93 9.26 -10.92
CA LYS A 284 -13.02 9.82 -11.75
C LYS A 284 -12.98 11.34 -11.85
N LEU A 285 -12.68 12.03 -10.73
CA LEU A 285 -12.53 13.48 -10.71
C LEU A 285 -11.30 13.92 -11.52
N PHE A 286 -10.16 13.21 -11.37
CA PHE A 286 -8.92 13.56 -12.06
C PHE A 286 -8.92 13.31 -13.57
N ASN A 287 -9.72 12.35 -14.06
CA ASN A 287 -9.87 12.04 -15.48
C ASN A 287 -10.94 12.89 -16.19
N GLY A 288 -11.67 13.76 -15.47
CA GLY A 288 -12.57 14.74 -16.08
C GLY A 288 -11.77 15.83 -16.80
N LYS A 289 -12.13 16.13 -18.06
CA LYS A 289 -11.37 17.04 -18.96
C LYS A 289 -11.34 18.52 -18.56
N GLU A 290 -11.86 18.92 -17.41
CA GLU A 290 -11.87 20.32 -16.99
C GLU A 290 -11.73 20.45 -15.46
N LYS A 291 -10.63 21.09 -15.00
CA LYS A 291 -10.62 22.26 -14.09
C LYS A 291 -9.40 22.34 -13.15
N LYS A 292 -9.13 23.59 -12.79
CA LYS A 292 -8.05 24.14 -11.95
C LYS A 292 -7.99 23.46 -10.58
N ILE A 293 -6.79 23.02 -10.23
CA ILE A 293 -6.41 22.70 -8.85
C ILE A 293 -6.25 24.05 -8.12
N SER A 294 -7.09 24.34 -7.15
CA SER A 294 -6.91 25.47 -6.23
C SER A 294 -6.12 25.03 -5.00
N ASP A 295 -4.82 24.79 -5.20
CA ASP A 295 -3.88 24.83 -4.09
C ASP A 295 -3.38 26.27 -3.93
N HIS A 296 -3.37 26.80 -2.71
CA HIS A 296 -2.83 28.12 -2.36
C HIS A 296 -1.30 28.25 -2.56
N LEU A 297 -0.65 27.24 -3.15
CA LEU A 297 0.77 27.23 -3.46
C LEU A 297 1.04 28.12 -4.68
N LYS A 298 1.69 29.26 -4.46
CA LYS A 298 2.13 30.14 -5.55
C LYS A 298 3.34 29.54 -6.25
N VAL A 299 3.10 28.72 -7.27
CA VAL A 299 4.14 28.11 -8.12
C VAL A 299 4.57 29.08 -9.21
N SER A 300 5.88 29.34 -9.29
CA SER A 300 6.51 30.08 -10.39
C SER A 300 7.04 29.10 -11.43
N ILE A 301 6.45 29.08 -12.61
CA ILE A 301 6.98 28.36 -13.77
C ILE A 301 8.05 29.24 -14.39
N ILE A 302 9.30 28.78 -14.41
CA ILE A 302 10.45 29.56 -14.90
C ILE A 302 11.00 28.98 -16.21
N GLU A 303 11.56 29.86 -17.04
CA GLU A 303 12.23 29.52 -18.30
C GLU A 303 13.76 29.65 -18.21
N GLU A 304 14.25 30.41 -17.22
CA GLU A 304 15.67 30.63 -16.94
C GLU A 304 15.91 30.67 -15.42
N TRP A 305 17.10 30.24 -15.00
CA TRP A 305 17.54 30.31 -13.62
C TRP A 305 18.31 31.60 -13.33
N LYS A 306 17.81 32.38 -12.38
CA LYS A 306 18.44 33.64 -11.95
C LYS A 306 19.11 33.47 -10.60
N LYS A 307 20.21 34.19 -10.37
CA LYS A 307 20.93 34.19 -9.08
C LYS A 307 20.06 34.59 -7.91
N GLU A 308 19.04 35.43 -8.13
CA GLU A 308 18.08 35.84 -7.09
C GLU A 308 17.18 34.69 -6.58
N TYR A 309 17.09 33.57 -7.33
CA TYR A 309 16.35 32.39 -6.88
C TYR A 309 17.17 31.48 -5.96
N GLN A 310 18.47 31.74 -5.80
CA GLN A 310 19.36 30.93 -4.98
C GLN A 310 19.15 31.26 -3.49
N ALA A 311 19.23 30.24 -2.66
CA ALA A 311 19.23 30.35 -1.20
C ALA A 311 20.26 29.38 -0.63
N ASP A 312 20.62 29.52 0.64
CA ASP A 312 21.57 28.59 1.27
C ASP A 312 21.01 27.17 1.32
N GLN A 313 19.71 27.00 1.58
CA GLN A 313 19.03 25.71 1.67
C GLN A 313 17.99 25.56 0.57
N ASN A 314 18.08 24.48 -0.20
CA ASN A 314 17.22 24.27 -1.36
C ASN A 314 16.73 22.83 -1.42
N VAL A 315 15.42 22.61 -1.52
CA VAL A 315 14.94 21.33 -2.06
C VAL A 315 15.20 21.33 -3.55
N VAL A 316 15.91 20.33 -4.04
CA VAL A 316 16.08 20.01 -5.47
C VAL A 316 15.43 18.65 -5.70
N TYR A 317 14.18 18.71 -6.18
CA TYR A 317 13.37 17.53 -6.46
C TYR A 317 13.29 17.30 -7.96
N LEU A 318 13.61 16.08 -8.41
CA LEU A 318 13.56 15.68 -9.81
C LEU A 318 12.39 14.72 -10.03
N GLU A 319 11.39 15.15 -10.78
CA GLU A 319 10.26 14.27 -11.12
C GLU A 319 10.64 13.36 -12.29
N LEU A 320 10.47 12.06 -12.08
CA LEU A 320 10.66 11.03 -13.08
C LEU A 320 9.32 10.42 -13.43
N PHE A 321 9.13 10.09 -14.70
CA PHE A 321 7.91 9.43 -15.12
C PHE A 321 7.80 8.01 -14.54
N ASP A 322 8.86 7.20 -14.60
CA ASP A 322 8.92 5.80 -14.16
C ASP A 322 9.89 5.55 -13.00
N GLU A 323 9.68 4.43 -12.28
CA GLU A 323 10.50 4.08 -11.10
C GLU A 323 11.95 3.68 -11.45
N ASN A 324 12.19 3.16 -12.66
CA ASN A 324 13.54 2.83 -13.11
C ASN A 324 14.24 4.08 -13.64
N TYR A 325 14.94 4.77 -12.74
CA TYR A 325 15.64 6.02 -13.04
C TYR A 325 16.85 5.88 -13.98
N HIS A 326 17.31 4.66 -14.32
CA HIS A 326 18.30 4.49 -15.40
C HIS A 326 17.70 4.72 -16.79
N LEU A 327 16.39 4.51 -16.94
CA LEU A 327 15.69 4.57 -18.24
C LEU A 327 14.57 5.62 -18.29
N SER A 328 14.01 5.99 -17.13
CA SER A 328 12.85 6.87 -17.03
C SER A 328 13.06 8.19 -17.75
N GLU A 329 12.01 8.71 -18.37
CA GLU A 329 11.94 10.11 -18.76
C GLU A 329 12.04 11.01 -17.53
N ILE A 330 12.80 12.10 -17.66
CA ILE A 330 12.93 13.15 -16.64
C ILE A 330 11.99 14.29 -17.06
N ILE A 331 11.04 14.63 -16.19
CA ILE A 331 9.99 15.59 -16.50
C ILE A 331 10.47 17.01 -16.18
N ALA A 332 10.75 17.29 -14.91
CA ALA A 332 11.08 18.63 -14.44
C ALA A 332 11.82 18.60 -13.10
N PHE A 333 12.49 19.70 -12.81
CA PHE A 333 12.90 20.05 -11.46
C PHE A 333 11.78 20.83 -10.75
N ALA A 334 11.61 20.57 -9.46
CA ALA A 334 11.01 21.53 -8.54
C ALA A 334 12.05 21.99 -7.53
N ILE A 335 12.19 23.31 -7.41
CA ILE A 335 13.12 23.96 -6.49
C ILE A 335 12.32 24.73 -5.44
N ILE A 336 12.52 24.42 -4.17
CA ILE A 336 11.82 25.06 -3.04
C ILE A 336 12.83 25.60 -2.07
N ASN A 337 12.74 26.89 -1.75
CA ASN A 337 13.60 27.55 -0.78
C ASN A 337 12.93 28.82 -0.24
N SER A 338 13.69 29.65 0.48
CA SER A 338 13.22 30.91 1.05
C SER A 338 12.82 31.97 0.01
N GLN A 339 13.29 31.86 -1.25
CA GLN A 339 12.97 32.79 -2.33
C GLN A 339 11.67 32.43 -3.04
N GLY A 340 11.26 31.15 -3.02
CA GLY A 340 10.00 30.75 -3.61
C GLY A 340 9.90 29.27 -3.97
N ILE A 341 8.91 29.00 -4.81
CA ILE A 341 8.54 27.67 -5.30
C ILE A 341 8.63 27.71 -6.81
N PHE A 342 9.60 27.01 -7.37
CA PHE A 342 9.94 27.08 -8.79
C PHE A 342 9.73 25.73 -9.46
N TYR A 343 8.95 25.72 -10.54
CA TYR A 343 8.89 24.62 -11.48
C TYR A 343 9.82 24.93 -12.65
N TYR A 344 10.73 24.02 -12.97
CA TYR A 344 11.66 24.19 -14.08
C TYR A 344 11.70 22.95 -14.98
N ASP A 345 11.18 23.10 -16.21
CA ASP A 345 11.14 22.01 -17.20
C ASP A 345 12.54 21.47 -17.48
N PHE A 346 12.70 20.14 -17.44
CA PHE A 346 14.02 19.52 -17.59
C PHE A 346 14.64 19.77 -18.96
N ASN A 347 13.83 19.87 -20.02
CA ASN A 347 14.32 20.10 -21.38
C ASN A 347 14.91 21.49 -21.58
N ILE A 348 14.54 22.44 -20.71
CA ILE A 348 15.11 23.78 -20.68
C ILE A 348 16.28 23.81 -19.69
N ALA A 349 16.05 23.35 -18.45
CA ALA A 349 17.01 23.41 -17.35
C ALA A 349 18.35 22.72 -17.65
N LYS A 350 18.34 21.63 -18.42
CA LYS A 350 19.57 20.89 -18.77
C LYS A 350 20.56 21.67 -19.64
N PHE A 351 20.14 22.81 -20.22
CA PHE A 351 20.99 23.68 -21.04
C PHE A 351 21.26 25.04 -20.38
N ASP A 352 20.70 25.31 -19.20
CA ASP A 352 20.93 26.56 -18.48
C ASP A 352 22.23 26.47 -17.66
N GLN A 353 23.27 27.14 -18.15
CA GLN A 353 24.59 27.14 -17.53
C GLN A 353 24.58 27.68 -16.09
N THR A 354 23.76 28.71 -15.80
CA THR A 354 23.67 29.29 -14.45
C THR A 354 23.03 28.29 -13.47
N PHE A 355 22.04 27.53 -13.94
CA PHE A 355 21.43 26.47 -13.15
C PHE A 355 22.39 25.30 -12.90
N LEU A 356 23.11 24.86 -13.94
CA LEU A 356 24.09 23.79 -13.81
C LEU A 356 25.23 24.16 -12.85
N GLU A 357 25.69 25.41 -12.89
CA GLU A 357 26.65 25.95 -11.91
C GLU A 357 26.09 25.91 -10.49
N PHE A 358 24.84 26.33 -10.27
CA PHE A 358 24.17 26.24 -8.96
C PHE A 358 24.09 24.81 -8.42
N LEU A 359 23.74 23.83 -9.27
CA LEU A 359 23.69 22.42 -8.87
C LEU A 359 25.07 21.90 -8.45
N ALA A 360 26.12 22.25 -9.20
CA ALA A 360 27.49 21.80 -8.96
C ALA A 360 28.21 22.56 -7.82
N ASP A 361 27.73 23.74 -7.44
CA ASP A 361 28.36 24.55 -6.40
C ASP A 361 28.14 23.94 -5.01
N SER A 362 29.21 23.64 -4.27
CA SER A 362 29.11 23.06 -2.92
C SER A 362 28.72 24.06 -1.83
N GLN A 363 28.65 25.37 -2.14
CA GLN A 363 28.18 26.39 -1.20
C GLN A 363 26.71 26.18 -0.81
N TYR A 364 25.86 25.81 -1.78
CA TYR A 364 24.43 25.66 -1.55
C TYR A 364 24.10 24.26 -1.04
N GLU A 365 23.34 24.17 0.04
CA GLU A 365 22.82 22.93 0.60
C GLU A 365 21.62 22.45 -0.24
N LYS A 366 21.60 21.15 -0.58
CA LYS A 366 20.49 20.52 -1.31
C LYS A 366 19.83 19.39 -0.54
N TRP A 367 18.51 19.43 -0.57
CA TRP A 367 17.61 18.44 -0.01
C TRP A 367 16.83 17.77 -1.12
N THR A 368 16.53 16.49 -1.00
CA THR A 368 15.77 15.78 -2.01
C THR A 368 14.94 14.65 -1.39
N TYR A 369 14.17 13.95 -2.22
CA TYR A 369 13.41 12.78 -1.80
C TYR A 369 14.17 11.48 -2.02
N ASN A 370 14.94 11.36 -3.11
CA ASN A 370 15.67 10.13 -3.43
C ASN A 370 16.99 10.49 -4.14
N VAL A 371 18.06 10.60 -3.35
CA VAL A 371 19.38 11.07 -3.77
C VAL A 371 19.98 10.21 -4.87
N LYS A 372 19.77 8.90 -4.79
CA LYS A 372 20.29 7.96 -5.78
C LYS A 372 19.59 8.12 -7.13
N SER A 373 18.26 8.24 -7.09
CA SER A 373 17.48 8.53 -8.29
C SER A 373 17.90 9.85 -8.92
N LEU A 374 18.13 10.88 -8.11
CA LEU A 374 18.60 12.19 -8.57
C LEU A 374 19.96 12.09 -9.27
N ILE A 375 20.98 11.55 -8.59
CA ILE A 375 22.35 11.46 -9.12
C ILE A 375 22.42 10.60 -10.38
N VAL A 376 21.83 9.40 -10.35
CA VAL A 376 21.88 8.47 -11.48
C VAL A 376 21.13 9.04 -12.69
N SER A 377 20.01 9.73 -12.48
CA SER A 377 19.26 10.36 -13.56
C SER A 377 20.05 11.50 -14.21
N LEU A 378 20.63 12.39 -13.39
CA LEU A 378 21.40 13.53 -13.87
C LEU A 378 22.69 13.12 -14.57
N HIS A 379 23.34 12.04 -14.12
CA HIS A 379 24.52 11.48 -14.78
C HIS A 379 24.24 11.09 -16.24
N ARG A 380 23.02 10.65 -16.60
CA ARG A 380 22.65 10.33 -17.99
C ARG A 380 22.71 11.54 -18.93
N SER A 381 22.67 12.75 -18.37
CA SER A 381 22.77 14.01 -19.10
C SER A 381 24.06 14.78 -18.78
N ASN A 382 25.06 14.13 -18.16
CA ASN A 382 26.32 14.75 -17.73
C ASN A 382 26.13 15.95 -16.78
N ILE A 383 25.07 15.93 -15.97
CA ILE A 383 24.78 16.97 -14.98
C ILE A 383 25.32 16.52 -13.63
N ASN A 384 26.11 17.37 -12.99
CA ASN A 384 26.63 17.14 -11.65
C ASN A 384 25.80 17.91 -10.62
N ILE A 385 25.65 17.32 -9.43
CA ILE A 385 25.04 17.97 -8.27
C ILE A 385 25.86 17.65 -7.02
N ASN A 386 26.17 18.68 -6.24
CA ASN A 386 27.02 18.59 -5.05
C ASN A 386 26.32 19.11 -3.80
N ASN A 387 26.84 18.74 -2.62
CA ASN A 387 26.34 19.16 -1.31
C ASN A 387 24.86 18.79 -1.05
N ILE A 388 24.51 17.53 -1.31
CA ILE A 388 23.21 16.97 -0.90
C ILE A 388 23.33 16.49 0.54
N THR A 389 22.54 17.05 1.44
CA THR A 389 22.62 16.81 2.89
C THR A 389 21.38 16.15 3.47
N TYR A 390 20.30 16.05 2.69
CA TYR A 390 19.05 15.44 3.11
C TYR A 390 18.38 14.65 1.97
N ASP A 391 18.03 13.41 2.30
CA ASP A 391 17.15 12.51 1.56
C ASP A 391 15.96 12.13 2.45
N MET A 392 14.75 12.56 2.08
CA MET A 392 13.52 12.30 2.84
C MET A 392 13.09 10.82 2.81
N MET A 393 13.29 10.10 1.71
CA MET A 393 12.92 8.68 1.61
C MET A 393 13.76 7.83 2.57
N LEU A 394 15.07 8.10 2.64
CA LEU A 394 15.97 7.45 3.59
C LEU A 394 15.64 7.82 5.04
N ALA A 395 15.35 9.09 5.31
CA ALA A 395 14.94 9.54 6.65
C ALA A 395 13.64 8.84 7.10
N GLY A 396 12.65 8.77 6.20
CA GLY A 396 11.40 8.06 6.43
C GLY A 396 11.59 6.56 6.70
N TYR A 397 12.43 5.91 5.89
CA TYR A 397 12.77 4.50 6.05
C TYR A 397 13.49 4.20 7.37
N VAL A 398 14.46 5.04 7.76
CA VAL A 398 15.18 4.89 9.03
C VAL A 398 14.21 5.04 10.20
N TYR A 399 13.29 6.02 10.14
CA TYR A 399 12.29 6.23 11.17
C TYR A 399 11.34 5.03 11.31
N ASN A 400 10.82 4.50 10.18
CA ASN A 400 9.97 3.32 10.20
C ASN A 400 10.04 2.50 8.90
N SER A 401 10.82 1.42 8.94
CA SER A 401 11.00 0.50 7.83
C SER A 401 9.81 -0.42 7.55
N ASN A 402 8.79 -0.46 8.41
CA ASN A 402 7.58 -1.26 8.18
C ASN A 402 6.56 -0.54 7.27
N ILE A 403 6.73 0.76 7.02
CA ILE A 403 5.85 1.55 6.15
C ILE A 403 6.20 1.28 4.68
N LYS A 404 5.18 1.24 3.82
CA LYS A 404 5.37 1.17 2.38
C LYS A 404 6.26 2.33 1.93
N ASN A 405 7.34 2.02 1.22
CA ASN A 405 8.27 3.04 0.73
C ASN A 405 7.70 3.79 -0.48
N SER A 406 6.77 4.73 -0.24
CA SER A 406 6.21 5.64 -1.25
C SER A 406 6.04 7.05 -0.68
N PHE A 407 6.05 8.05 -1.57
CA PHE A 407 6.02 9.46 -1.15
C PHE A 407 4.77 9.76 -0.31
N ASP A 408 3.61 9.34 -0.79
CA ASP A 408 2.31 9.49 -0.12
C ASP A 408 2.26 8.80 1.25
N SER A 409 2.91 7.64 1.40
CA SER A 409 2.97 6.91 2.67
C SER A 409 3.78 7.68 3.71
N TYR A 410 4.90 8.31 3.32
CA TYR A 410 5.68 9.14 4.24
C TYR A 410 4.98 10.47 4.57
N ILE A 411 4.26 11.07 3.63
CA ILE A 411 3.44 12.25 3.95
C ILE A 411 2.36 11.89 4.97
N LYS A 412 1.67 10.75 4.79
CA LYS A 412 0.71 10.26 5.79
C LYS A 412 1.39 10.04 7.14
N LEU A 413 2.57 9.41 7.16
CA LEU A 413 3.31 9.10 8.39
C LEU A 413 3.69 10.36 9.19
N PHE A 414 4.20 11.40 8.52
CA PHE A 414 4.74 12.58 9.20
C PHE A 414 3.75 13.73 9.36
N SER A 415 2.76 13.86 8.49
CA SER A 415 1.82 14.98 8.53
C SER A 415 0.38 14.57 8.84
N ASN A 416 0.08 13.27 8.90
CA ASN A 416 -1.29 12.72 8.92
C ASN A 416 -2.17 13.19 7.74
N LYS A 417 -1.57 13.76 6.69
CA LYS A 417 -2.27 14.16 5.47
C LYS A 417 -2.14 13.07 4.41
N GLN A 418 -3.24 12.81 3.71
CA GLN A 418 -3.21 11.98 2.53
C GLN A 418 -3.09 12.88 1.30
N ILE A 419 -2.22 12.49 0.37
CA ILE A 419 -1.97 13.26 -0.85
C ILE A 419 -2.27 12.40 -2.08
N LEU A 420 -2.36 13.04 -3.23
CA LEU A 420 -2.44 12.36 -4.50
C LEU A 420 -1.14 11.60 -4.78
N SER A 421 -1.25 10.31 -5.11
CA SER A 421 -0.10 9.49 -5.49
C SER A 421 0.21 9.63 -6.99
N ASP A 422 1.45 9.34 -7.38
CA ASP A 422 1.89 9.31 -8.79
C ASP A 422 1.00 8.39 -9.63
N GLU A 423 0.58 7.27 -9.05
CA GLU A 423 -0.30 6.31 -9.69
C GLU A 423 -1.71 6.85 -9.98
N LEU A 424 -2.23 7.72 -9.10
CA LEU A 424 -3.51 8.39 -9.31
C LEU A 424 -3.39 9.60 -10.24
N PHE A 425 -2.22 10.26 -10.25
CA PHE A 425 -1.99 11.45 -11.06
C PHE A 425 -1.64 11.11 -12.52
N TYR A 426 -0.68 10.22 -12.74
CA TYR A 426 -0.23 9.80 -14.06
C TYR A 426 -1.03 8.61 -14.61
N GLY A 427 -1.68 7.81 -13.75
CA GLY A 427 -2.38 6.59 -14.13
C GLY A 427 -1.55 5.32 -13.91
N LYS A 428 -2.11 4.17 -14.34
CA LYS A 428 -1.54 2.82 -14.12
C LYS A 428 -1.21 2.10 -15.41
N GLY A 429 -0.03 1.47 -15.48
CA GLY A 429 0.37 0.60 -16.57
C GLY A 429 0.31 1.30 -17.93
N ILE A 430 -0.40 0.72 -18.90
CA ILE A 430 -0.52 1.27 -20.26
C ILE A 430 -1.29 2.61 -20.28
N LYS A 431 -2.11 2.89 -19.26
CA LYS A 431 -2.88 4.14 -19.15
C LYS A 431 -2.07 5.27 -18.50
N LYS A 432 -0.78 5.07 -18.28
CA LYS A 432 0.07 6.07 -17.65
C LYS A 432 0.42 7.14 -18.69
N GLU A 433 0.17 8.41 -18.38
CA GLU A 433 0.47 9.54 -19.25
C GLU A 433 0.85 10.78 -18.44
N ILE A 434 1.67 11.66 -19.03
CA ILE A 434 1.96 12.98 -18.46
C ILE A 434 0.81 13.92 -18.87
N PRO A 435 0.13 14.58 -17.93
CA PRO A 435 -0.93 15.53 -18.28
C PRO A 435 -0.40 16.71 -19.13
N ASN A 436 -1.13 17.07 -20.18
CA ASN A 436 -0.80 18.24 -21.02
C ASN A 436 -1.01 19.60 -20.31
N ASP A 437 -1.74 19.61 -19.19
CA ASP A 437 -1.95 20.82 -18.39
C ASP A 437 -0.71 21.10 -17.52
N LEU A 438 0.13 22.02 -17.99
CA LEU A 438 1.36 22.44 -17.31
C LEU A 438 1.09 23.06 -15.93
N THR A 439 -0.04 23.74 -15.74
CA THR A 439 -0.38 24.31 -14.42
C THR A 439 -0.63 23.17 -13.45
N ARG A 440 -1.44 22.18 -13.84
CA ARG A 440 -1.71 21.00 -13.03
C ARG A 440 -0.44 20.18 -12.74
N LEU A 441 0.40 19.96 -13.75
CA LEU A 441 1.67 19.24 -13.62
C LEU A 441 2.64 19.94 -12.66
N SER A 442 2.85 21.24 -12.85
CA SER A 442 3.74 22.04 -12.01
C SER A 442 3.27 22.10 -10.56
N HIS A 443 1.97 22.24 -10.31
CA HIS A 443 1.43 22.24 -8.95
C HIS A 443 1.61 20.87 -8.28
N PHE A 444 1.37 19.77 -8.97
CA PHE A 444 1.56 18.42 -8.43
C PHE A 444 3.02 18.18 -8.00
N ILE A 445 3.97 18.48 -8.89
CA ILE A 445 5.40 18.27 -8.65
C ILE A 445 5.92 19.20 -7.55
N CYS A 446 5.58 20.49 -7.61
CA CYS A 446 6.00 21.46 -6.60
C CYS A 446 5.36 21.21 -5.24
N LYS A 447 4.12 20.68 -5.17
CA LYS A 447 3.49 20.29 -3.90
C LYS A 447 4.26 19.16 -3.22
N LYS A 448 4.72 18.15 -3.98
CA LYS A 448 5.62 17.10 -3.47
C LYS A 448 6.90 17.72 -2.91
N ALA A 449 7.60 18.52 -3.71
CA ALA A 449 8.84 19.17 -3.27
C ALA A 449 8.64 20.06 -2.02
N ASN A 450 7.51 20.76 -1.92
CA ASN A 450 7.19 21.61 -0.77
C ASN A 450 6.98 20.80 0.52
N TYR A 451 6.48 19.57 0.45
CA TYR A 451 6.43 18.68 1.61
C TYR A 451 7.82 18.28 2.11
N ILE A 452 8.79 18.09 1.21
CA ILE A 452 10.19 17.81 1.59
C ILE A 452 10.74 18.98 2.41
N TYR A 453 10.49 20.21 1.95
CA TYR A 453 10.94 21.43 2.62
C TYR A 453 10.27 21.60 3.99
N THR A 454 8.93 21.52 4.04
CA THR A 454 8.14 21.82 5.24
C THR A 454 8.22 20.75 6.32
N LEU A 455 8.51 19.49 5.99
CA LEU A 455 8.60 18.40 6.96
C LEU A 455 10.04 18.11 7.42
N HIS A 456 11.05 18.76 6.83
CA HIS A 456 12.46 18.52 7.13
C HIS A 456 12.75 18.52 8.64
N ASP A 457 12.51 19.65 9.32
CA ASP A 457 12.89 19.82 10.72
C ASP A 457 12.15 18.84 11.64
N GLN A 458 10.87 18.59 11.35
CA GLN A 458 10.07 17.62 12.10
C GLN A 458 10.67 16.23 12.00
N ILE A 459 11.01 15.78 10.79
CA ILE A 459 11.58 14.44 10.56
C ILE A 459 12.96 14.31 11.22
N ILE A 460 13.83 15.31 11.08
CA ILE A 460 15.14 15.31 11.74
C ILE A 460 15.00 15.27 13.26
N ASN A 461 14.09 16.05 13.85
CA ASN A 461 13.84 16.04 15.29
C ASN A 461 13.28 14.69 15.77
N LEU A 462 12.42 14.04 14.99
CA LEU A 462 11.95 12.69 15.28
C LEU A 462 13.07 11.66 15.25
N LEU A 463 13.98 11.73 14.26
CA LEU A 463 15.15 10.86 14.19
C LEU A 463 16.08 11.04 15.39
N LYS A 464 16.35 12.28 15.80
CA LYS A 464 17.17 12.60 16.99
C LYS A 464 16.53 12.07 18.27
N THR A 465 15.24 12.33 18.47
CA THR A 465 14.47 11.83 19.63
C THR A 465 14.47 10.31 19.70
N ASN A 466 14.51 9.65 18.54
CA ASN A 466 14.53 8.20 18.44
C ASN A 466 15.92 7.56 18.50
N GLU A 467 17.01 8.34 18.62
CA GLU A 467 18.41 7.90 18.56
C GLU A 467 18.80 7.27 17.21
N GLN A 468 18.20 7.74 16.11
CA GLN A 468 18.39 7.20 14.76
C GLN A 468 19.00 8.21 13.79
N TYR A 469 19.35 9.42 14.25
CA TYR A 469 19.89 10.47 13.40
C TYR A 469 21.28 10.10 12.86
N GLU A 470 22.15 9.55 13.69
CA GLU A 470 23.49 9.08 13.31
C GLU A 470 23.41 7.91 12.31
N LEU A 471 22.46 6.99 12.51
CA LEU A 471 22.20 5.93 11.52
C LEU A 471 21.81 6.51 10.16
N TYR A 472 20.98 7.53 10.14
CA TYR A 472 20.57 8.20 8.92
C TYR A 472 21.74 8.97 8.27
N TYR A 473 22.35 9.87 9.04
CA TYR A 473 23.30 10.87 8.56
C TYR A 473 24.69 10.27 8.33
N ASP A 474 25.17 9.42 9.22
CA ASP A 474 26.52 8.85 9.12
C ASP A 474 26.55 7.57 8.29
N ILE A 475 25.45 6.81 8.19
CA ILE A 475 25.43 5.51 7.50
C ILE A 475 24.59 5.58 6.22
N GLU A 476 23.28 5.77 6.30
CA GLU A 476 22.38 5.58 5.16
C GLU A 476 22.59 6.59 4.03
N LEU A 477 22.66 7.88 4.36
CA LEU A 477 22.82 8.95 3.38
C LEU A 477 24.18 8.84 2.65
N PRO A 478 25.34 8.73 3.34
CA PRO A 478 26.64 8.50 2.69
C PRO A 478 26.68 7.24 1.83
N THR A 479 26.05 6.16 2.31
CA THR A 479 25.95 4.90 1.54
C THR A 479 25.20 5.11 0.23
N ALA A 480 24.18 5.97 0.20
CA ALA A 480 23.40 6.22 -1.01
C ALA A 480 24.24 6.80 -2.15
N PHE A 481 25.24 7.63 -1.85
CA PHE A 481 26.20 8.15 -2.84
C PHE A 481 27.11 7.05 -3.39
N ALA A 482 27.63 6.17 -2.52
CA ALA A 482 28.45 5.03 -2.93
C ALA A 482 27.63 4.06 -3.81
N LEU A 483 26.37 3.82 -3.46
CA LEU A 483 25.45 3.03 -4.27
C LEU A 483 25.17 3.70 -5.62
N ALA A 484 24.90 5.00 -5.66
CA ALA A 484 24.69 5.72 -6.93
C ALA A 484 25.90 5.56 -7.86
N GLN A 485 27.11 5.68 -7.33
CA GLN A 485 28.34 5.47 -8.11
C GLN A 485 28.49 4.02 -8.58
N MET A 486 28.20 3.04 -7.73
CA MET A 486 28.23 1.62 -8.09
C MET A 486 27.21 1.29 -9.19
N GLU A 487 26.01 1.87 -9.14
CA GLU A 487 24.99 1.73 -10.18
C GLU A 487 25.44 2.35 -11.49
N ILE A 488 26.03 3.55 -11.46
CA ILE A 488 26.63 4.20 -12.65
C ILE A 488 27.76 3.36 -13.24
N ASN A 489 28.62 2.77 -12.40
CA ASN A 489 29.74 1.95 -12.84
C ASN A 489 29.27 0.71 -13.61
N GLY A 490 28.22 0.04 -13.11
CA GLY A 490 27.63 -1.16 -13.70
C GLY A 490 28.56 -2.38 -13.73
N VAL A 491 28.00 -3.55 -14.08
CA VAL A 491 28.76 -4.81 -14.22
C VAL A 491 28.84 -5.19 -15.69
N LYS A 492 30.05 -5.43 -16.21
CA LYS A 492 30.25 -5.84 -17.61
C LYS A 492 29.70 -7.24 -17.85
N VAL A 493 28.96 -7.40 -18.96
CA VAL A 493 28.48 -8.69 -19.43
C VAL A 493 29.22 -9.13 -20.70
N ASP A 494 29.71 -10.36 -20.68
CA ASP A 494 30.21 -11.08 -21.86
C ASP A 494 28.99 -11.57 -22.67
N ARG A 495 28.73 -10.90 -23.80
CA ARG A 495 27.58 -11.19 -24.66
C ARG A 495 27.74 -12.52 -25.40
N GLU A 496 28.96 -12.92 -25.74
CA GLU A 496 29.22 -14.18 -26.43
C GLU A 496 29.01 -15.36 -25.49
N GLU A 497 29.51 -15.25 -24.26
CA GLU A 497 29.28 -16.22 -23.20
C GLU A 497 27.77 -16.36 -22.89
N LEU A 498 27.07 -15.22 -22.77
CA LEU A 498 25.63 -15.20 -22.53
C LEU A 498 24.89 -15.95 -23.64
N GLN A 499 25.14 -15.61 -24.91
CA GLN A 499 24.47 -16.26 -26.03
C GLN A 499 24.76 -17.77 -26.08
N ARG A 500 26.01 -18.17 -25.85
CA ARG A 500 26.42 -19.58 -25.82
C ARG A 500 25.67 -20.36 -24.73
N GLN A 501 25.57 -19.79 -23.52
CA GLN A 501 24.82 -20.41 -22.43
C GLN A 501 23.32 -20.44 -22.72
N THR A 502 22.74 -19.34 -23.24
CA THR A 502 21.32 -19.26 -23.60
C THR A 502 20.92 -20.38 -24.55
N LEU A 503 21.66 -20.56 -25.66
CA LEU A 503 21.39 -21.62 -26.64
C LEU A 503 21.50 -23.02 -26.05
N ARG A 504 22.52 -23.26 -25.22
CA ARG A 504 22.71 -24.57 -24.56
C ARG A 504 21.55 -24.90 -23.63
N ILE A 505 21.13 -23.95 -22.79
CA ILE A 505 20.05 -24.18 -21.83
C ILE A 505 18.70 -24.29 -22.54
N GLU A 506 18.47 -23.53 -23.60
CA GLU A 506 17.27 -23.64 -24.44
C GLU A 506 17.09 -25.03 -25.02
N GLN A 507 18.17 -25.63 -25.56
CA GLN A 507 18.16 -27.01 -26.05
C GLN A 507 17.79 -28.01 -24.94
N ILE A 508 18.34 -27.85 -23.73
CA ILE A 508 18.03 -28.71 -22.59
C ILE A 508 16.54 -28.59 -22.20
N VAL A 509 16.02 -27.36 -22.13
CA VAL A 509 14.61 -27.09 -21.82
C VAL A 509 13.70 -27.75 -22.85
N ASN A 510 14.00 -27.60 -24.15
CA ASN A 510 13.20 -28.17 -25.23
C ASN A 510 13.20 -29.70 -25.19
N ASN A 511 14.36 -30.32 -24.96
CA ASN A 511 14.47 -31.77 -24.82
C ASN A 511 13.68 -32.29 -23.61
N LEU A 512 13.80 -31.64 -22.46
CA LEU A 512 13.03 -32.00 -21.26
C LEU A 512 11.52 -31.86 -21.50
N ASN A 513 11.09 -30.82 -22.22
CA ASN A 513 9.67 -30.64 -22.56
C ASN A 513 9.16 -31.77 -23.47
N GLN A 514 9.96 -32.18 -24.47
CA GLN A 514 9.62 -33.30 -25.34
C GLN A 514 9.53 -34.62 -24.56
N GLU A 515 10.51 -34.90 -23.70
CA GLU A 515 10.49 -36.09 -22.83
C GLU A 515 9.26 -36.10 -21.92
N ILE A 516 8.93 -34.97 -21.28
CA ILE A 516 7.73 -34.84 -20.43
C ILE A 516 6.47 -35.11 -21.25
N ASN A 517 6.32 -34.50 -22.43
CA ASN A 517 5.15 -34.69 -23.29
C ASN A 517 4.99 -36.14 -23.76
N THR A 518 6.10 -36.82 -24.07
CA THR A 518 6.09 -38.26 -24.39
C THR A 518 5.66 -39.09 -23.18
N MET A 519 6.16 -38.79 -21.98
CA MET A 519 5.79 -39.51 -20.76
C MET A 519 4.34 -39.24 -20.32
N SER A 520 3.80 -38.05 -20.58
CA SER A 520 2.41 -37.69 -20.25
C SER A 520 1.39 -38.09 -21.30
N ASN A 521 1.82 -38.59 -22.47
CA ASN A 521 0.97 -38.89 -23.63
C ASN A 521 0.08 -37.70 -24.08
N ARG A 522 0.48 -36.47 -23.75
CA ARG A 522 -0.19 -35.23 -24.12
C ARG A 522 0.75 -34.05 -23.93
N GLU A 523 0.52 -32.96 -24.66
CA GLU A 523 1.24 -31.72 -24.42
C GLU A 523 0.82 -31.10 -23.09
N ILE A 524 1.79 -30.77 -22.26
CA ILE A 524 1.59 -30.02 -21.02
C ILE A 524 2.55 -28.84 -20.96
N ASN A 525 2.17 -27.80 -20.22
CA ASN A 525 3.09 -26.76 -19.79
C ASN A 525 3.61 -27.10 -18.38
N PRO A 526 4.88 -27.50 -18.21
CA PRO A 526 5.37 -27.91 -16.89
C PRO A 526 5.48 -26.76 -15.88
N ASN A 527 5.36 -25.49 -16.33
CA ASN A 527 5.28 -24.33 -15.44
C ASN A 527 3.86 -24.06 -14.93
N SER A 528 2.83 -24.67 -15.51
CA SER A 528 1.44 -24.48 -15.10
C SER A 528 1.12 -25.37 -13.90
N PRO A 529 0.92 -24.82 -12.68
CA PRO A 529 0.66 -25.64 -11.50
C PRO A 529 -0.61 -26.47 -11.66
N LYS A 530 -1.62 -25.94 -12.34
CA LYS A 530 -2.90 -26.62 -12.59
C LYS A 530 -2.71 -27.85 -13.49
N GLN A 531 -2.01 -27.70 -14.62
CA GLN A 531 -1.80 -28.81 -15.56
C GLN A 531 -0.91 -29.89 -14.96
N VAL A 532 0.16 -29.50 -14.25
CA VAL A 532 1.04 -30.46 -13.56
C VAL A 532 0.29 -31.16 -12.42
N SER A 533 -0.54 -30.45 -11.65
CA SER A 533 -1.35 -31.04 -10.58
C SER A 533 -2.33 -32.08 -11.13
N GLU A 534 -3.00 -31.76 -12.23
CA GLU A 534 -3.91 -32.68 -12.92
C GLU A 534 -3.19 -33.92 -13.43
N LEU A 535 -2.03 -33.75 -14.09
CA LEU A 535 -1.22 -34.87 -14.56
C LEU A 535 -0.74 -35.77 -13.42
N LEU A 536 -0.14 -35.20 -12.37
CA LEU A 536 0.49 -35.99 -11.32
C LEU A 536 -0.53 -36.68 -10.43
N PHE A 537 -1.60 -35.98 -10.03
CA PHE A 537 -2.50 -36.48 -8.98
C PHE A 537 -3.81 -37.06 -9.52
N LYS A 538 -4.25 -36.67 -10.73
CA LYS A 538 -5.44 -37.29 -11.35
C LYS A 538 -5.05 -38.36 -12.36
N ASP A 539 -4.24 -38.02 -13.36
CA ASP A 539 -3.95 -38.95 -14.47
C ASP A 539 -3.02 -40.09 -14.02
N LEU A 540 -1.94 -39.75 -13.30
CA LEU A 540 -0.96 -40.71 -12.80
C LEU A 540 -1.27 -41.22 -11.38
N ALA A 541 -2.29 -40.66 -10.72
CA ALA A 541 -2.72 -41.03 -9.36
C ALA A 541 -1.58 -41.11 -8.32
N LEU A 542 -0.60 -40.20 -8.40
CA LEU A 542 0.51 -40.14 -7.44
C LEU A 542 0.05 -39.61 -6.07
N PRO A 543 0.80 -39.89 -4.98
CA PRO A 543 0.43 -39.41 -3.64
C PRO A 543 0.32 -37.89 -3.54
N ASP A 544 -0.81 -37.38 -3.05
CA ASP A 544 -1.07 -35.96 -2.84
C ASP A 544 -1.09 -35.60 -1.35
N TYR A 545 0.05 -35.13 -0.83
CA TYR A 545 0.21 -34.76 0.58
C TYR A 545 -0.22 -33.32 0.90
N LYS A 546 -0.43 -32.45 -0.11
CA LYS A 546 -0.73 -31.01 0.07
C LYS A 546 -1.77 -30.51 -0.95
N LYS A 547 -2.90 -31.22 -1.09
CA LYS A 547 -4.08 -30.83 -1.87
C LYS A 547 -3.75 -30.19 -3.23
N GLY A 548 -3.10 -30.95 -4.10
CA GLY A 548 -2.82 -30.58 -5.48
C GLY A 548 -1.65 -29.61 -5.64
N SER A 549 -0.90 -29.32 -4.58
CA SER A 549 0.29 -28.46 -4.66
C SER A 549 1.41 -29.10 -5.47
N THR A 550 1.99 -28.32 -6.38
CA THR A 550 3.17 -28.73 -7.16
C THR A 550 4.40 -27.92 -6.77
N ALA A 551 4.44 -27.41 -5.53
CA ALA A 551 5.63 -26.72 -5.02
C ALA A 551 6.85 -27.66 -5.01
N GLN A 552 8.06 -27.09 -5.10
CA GLN A 552 9.30 -27.85 -5.18
C GLN A 552 9.43 -28.89 -4.06
N GLU A 553 9.19 -28.51 -2.80
CA GLU A 553 9.22 -29.41 -1.64
C GLU A 553 8.26 -30.61 -1.78
N VAL A 554 7.08 -30.40 -2.36
CA VAL A 554 6.08 -31.47 -2.56
C VAL A 554 6.57 -32.43 -3.64
N LEU A 555 7.04 -31.89 -4.76
CA LEU A 555 7.59 -32.68 -5.86
C LEU A 555 8.84 -33.46 -5.45
N GLU A 556 9.69 -32.89 -4.61
CA GLU A 556 10.85 -33.60 -4.03
C GLU A 556 10.42 -34.79 -3.18
N GLY A 557 9.35 -34.64 -2.38
CA GLY A 557 8.79 -35.72 -1.56
C GLY A 557 8.20 -36.89 -2.36
N ILE A 558 7.75 -36.65 -3.60
CA ILE A 558 7.22 -37.69 -4.51
C ILE A 558 8.16 -38.00 -5.67
N LYS A 559 9.40 -37.52 -5.65
CA LYS A 559 10.35 -37.64 -6.76
C LYS A 559 10.60 -39.09 -7.18
N LEU A 560 10.56 -40.02 -6.22
CA LEU A 560 10.75 -41.46 -6.46
C LEU A 560 9.49 -42.19 -6.91
N ALA A 561 8.31 -41.55 -6.84
CA ALA A 561 7.04 -42.18 -7.20
C ALA A 561 6.89 -42.34 -8.72
N HIS A 562 7.43 -41.42 -9.52
CA HIS A 562 7.42 -41.52 -10.99
C HIS A 562 8.56 -40.69 -11.62
N PRO A 563 9.25 -41.18 -12.68
CA PRO A 563 10.39 -40.47 -13.27
C PRO A 563 10.03 -39.09 -13.85
N ILE A 564 8.76 -38.89 -14.26
CA ILE A 564 8.29 -37.60 -14.79
C ILE A 564 8.43 -36.47 -13.78
N VAL A 565 8.35 -36.77 -12.47
CA VAL A 565 8.48 -35.77 -11.41
C VAL A 565 9.89 -35.18 -11.41
N ALA A 566 10.91 -36.02 -11.56
CA ALA A 566 12.30 -35.58 -11.66
C ALA A 566 12.51 -34.70 -12.92
N LYS A 567 11.92 -35.08 -14.06
CA LYS A 567 11.98 -34.30 -15.30
C LYS A 567 11.29 -32.94 -15.17
N ILE A 568 10.14 -32.87 -14.49
CA ILE A 568 9.44 -31.60 -14.22
C ILE A 568 10.28 -30.69 -13.31
N LEU A 569 10.91 -31.24 -12.26
CA LEU A 569 11.82 -30.50 -11.38
C LEU A 569 13.01 -29.94 -12.17
N ASP A 570 13.66 -30.77 -12.99
CA ASP A 570 14.78 -30.35 -13.84
C ASP A 570 14.33 -29.28 -14.86
N TYR A 571 13.20 -29.49 -15.53
CA TYR A 571 12.64 -28.52 -16.48
C TYR A 571 12.42 -27.17 -15.80
N ARG A 572 11.76 -27.12 -14.64
CA ARG A 572 11.52 -25.85 -13.93
C ARG A 572 12.82 -25.18 -13.50
N LYS A 573 13.83 -25.96 -13.09
CA LYS A 573 15.17 -25.46 -12.77
C LYS A 573 15.83 -24.79 -13.99
N TYR A 574 15.93 -25.51 -15.11
CA TYR A 574 16.57 -24.99 -16.33
C TYR A 574 15.76 -23.88 -16.99
N GLN A 575 14.43 -23.97 -16.96
CA GLN A 575 13.55 -22.94 -17.46
C GLN A 575 13.72 -21.64 -16.68
N LYS A 576 13.80 -21.70 -15.34
CA LYS A 576 14.10 -20.51 -14.53
C LYS A 576 15.48 -19.94 -14.89
N LEU A 577 16.48 -20.79 -15.10
CA LEU A 577 17.81 -20.37 -15.54
C LEU A 577 17.75 -19.60 -16.87
N TYR A 578 17.06 -20.17 -17.85
CA TYR A 578 16.83 -19.57 -19.17
C TYR A 578 16.06 -18.25 -19.08
N SER A 579 14.85 -18.29 -18.51
CA SER A 579 13.92 -17.16 -18.54
C SER A 579 14.34 -15.99 -17.65
N THR A 580 15.05 -16.25 -16.56
CA THR A 580 15.41 -15.20 -15.58
C THR A 580 16.85 -14.72 -15.75
N TYR A 581 17.81 -15.64 -15.85
CA TYR A 581 19.24 -15.30 -15.70
C TYR A 581 20.01 -15.26 -17.02
N LEU A 582 19.48 -15.87 -18.08
CA LEU A 582 20.09 -15.90 -19.40
C LEU A 582 19.29 -15.04 -20.37
N LYS A 583 18.28 -15.61 -21.04
CA LYS A 583 17.42 -14.87 -21.98
C LYS A 583 16.77 -13.65 -21.33
N GLY A 584 16.36 -13.78 -20.07
CA GLY A 584 15.79 -12.68 -19.27
C GLY A 584 16.78 -11.56 -18.96
N MET A 585 18.09 -11.83 -18.97
CA MET A 585 19.14 -10.84 -18.69
C MET A 585 19.35 -9.88 -19.87
N GLU A 586 19.10 -10.33 -21.11
CA GLU A 586 19.40 -9.55 -22.33
C GLU A 586 18.76 -8.16 -22.32
N LYS A 587 17.53 -8.03 -21.83
CA LYS A 587 16.81 -6.75 -21.75
C LYS A 587 17.38 -5.76 -20.73
N TYR A 588 18.24 -6.23 -19.83
CA TYR A 588 18.91 -5.41 -18.80
C TYR A 588 20.32 -4.98 -19.20
N ILE A 589 20.81 -5.39 -20.39
CA ILE A 589 22.13 -5.00 -20.86
C ILE A 589 22.01 -3.68 -21.63
N PHE A 590 22.64 -2.65 -21.09
CA PHE A 590 22.65 -1.31 -21.64
C PHE A 590 23.57 -1.21 -22.87
N LYS A 591 23.54 -0.05 -23.53
CA LYS A 591 24.32 0.21 -24.76
C LYS A 591 25.82 0.09 -24.56
N ASP A 592 26.32 0.36 -23.36
CA ASP A 592 27.73 0.19 -22.97
C ASP A 592 28.13 -1.29 -22.71
N GLY A 593 27.16 -2.20 -22.84
CA GLY A 593 27.34 -3.63 -22.60
C GLY A 593 27.42 -4.00 -21.12
N LYS A 594 26.91 -3.15 -20.22
CA LYS A 594 26.84 -3.42 -18.79
C LYS A 594 25.41 -3.59 -18.32
N VAL A 595 25.28 -4.18 -17.14
CA VAL A 595 24.03 -4.21 -16.37
C VAL A 595 24.15 -3.19 -15.24
N HIS A 596 23.17 -2.28 -15.18
CA HIS A 596 23.05 -1.26 -14.14
C HIS A 596 21.84 -1.61 -13.26
N THR A 597 22.08 -2.46 -12.27
CA THR A 597 21.04 -2.86 -11.31
C THR A 597 20.72 -1.70 -10.36
N ILE A 598 19.50 -1.67 -9.82
CA ILE A 598 19.09 -0.72 -8.79
C ILE A 598 19.22 -1.38 -7.41
N TYR A 599 20.07 -0.83 -6.55
CA TYR A 599 20.20 -1.22 -5.14
C TYR A 599 19.19 -0.44 -4.28
N LYS A 600 18.07 -1.05 -3.92
CA LYS A 600 17.08 -0.47 -3.02
C LYS A 600 17.56 -0.54 -1.57
N GLN A 601 17.86 0.61 -0.96
CA GLN A 601 18.17 0.73 0.48
C GLN A 601 16.93 0.55 1.36
N THR A 602 15.76 0.94 0.85
CA THR A 602 14.52 1.12 1.61
C THR A 602 13.49 0.01 1.37
N LEU A 603 13.92 -1.16 0.89
CA LEU A 603 13.02 -2.30 0.60
C LEU A 603 12.92 -3.29 1.77
N THR A 604 14.05 -3.67 2.39
CA THR A 604 14.03 -4.69 3.45
C THR A 604 13.86 -4.04 4.82
N ASN A 605 13.10 -4.66 5.74
CA ASN A 605 12.97 -4.13 7.11
C ASN A 605 14.22 -4.41 7.98
N THR A 606 15.22 -5.10 7.41
CA THR A 606 16.46 -5.47 8.12
C THR A 606 17.60 -4.50 7.87
N GLY A 607 17.47 -3.54 6.95
CA GLY A 607 18.58 -2.69 6.52
C GLY A 607 19.42 -3.28 5.37
N ARG A 608 19.25 -4.56 5.03
CA ARG A 608 19.94 -5.16 3.87
C ARG A 608 19.54 -4.46 2.57
N LEU A 609 20.53 -4.30 1.68
CA LEU A 609 20.31 -3.88 0.31
C LEU A 609 19.58 -4.97 -0.48
N SER A 610 18.70 -4.56 -1.39
CA SER A 610 18.10 -5.44 -2.39
C SER A 610 18.45 -4.96 -3.78
N SER A 611 18.77 -5.88 -4.69
CA SER A 611 19.05 -5.57 -6.09
C SER A 611 17.80 -5.87 -6.95
N VAL A 612 17.40 -4.93 -7.80
CA VAL A 612 16.27 -5.06 -8.73
C VAL A 612 16.66 -4.57 -10.13
N GLU A 613 15.96 -5.09 -11.14
CA GLU A 613 16.11 -4.69 -12.55
C GLU A 613 17.55 -4.72 -13.11
N PRO A 614 18.26 -5.87 -13.04
CA PRO A 614 17.84 -7.19 -12.56
C PRO A 614 18.29 -7.46 -11.13
N ASN A 615 17.80 -8.53 -10.51
CA ASN A 615 18.30 -8.98 -9.21
C ASN A 615 19.61 -9.75 -9.37
N MET A 616 20.70 -9.12 -8.94
CA MET A 616 22.07 -9.64 -9.00
C MET A 616 22.46 -10.49 -7.78
N GLN A 617 21.66 -10.47 -6.72
CA GLN A 617 21.97 -11.17 -5.46
C GLN A 617 21.57 -12.66 -5.49
N ASN A 618 20.59 -13.03 -6.32
CA ASN A 618 19.99 -14.37 -6.31
C ASN A 618 20.69 -15.43 -7.20
N ILE A 619 21.95 -15.23 -7.60
CA ILE A 619 22.69 -16.17 -8.45
C ILE A 619 23.48 -17.14 -7.56
N SER A 620 23.00 -18.38 -7.41
CA SER A 620 23.58 -19.37 -6.50
C SER A 620 25.03 -19.74 -6.85
N ILE A 621 25.87 -19.87 -5.83
CA ILE A 621 27.22 -20.45 -5.93
C ILE A 621 27.26 -21.96 -5.67
N ARG A 622 26.22 -22.52 -5.04
CA ARG A 622 26.19 -23.92 -4.58
C ARG A 622 25.72 -24.87 -5.68
N ASP A 623 24.83 -24.39 -6.53
CA ASP A 623 24.33 -25.15 -7.68
C ASP A 623 25.31 -24.96 -8.84
N GLU A 624 25.98 -26.02 -9.29
CA GLU A 624 27.00 -25.93 -10.34
C GLU A 624 26.46 -25.31 -11.63
N VAL A 625 25.22 -25.63 -12.01
CA VAL A 625 24.60 -25.10 -13.23
C VAL A 625 24.30 -23.62 -13.09
N GLN A 626 23.81 -23.17 -11.93
CA GLN A 626 23.61 -21.73 -11.70
C GLN A 626 24.93 -20.98 -11.54
N ARG A 627 25.95 -21.62 -10.97
CA ARG A 627 27.29 -21.05 -10.82
C ARG A 627 27.89 -20.72 -12.18
N GLU A 628 27.65 -21.54 -13.21
CA GLU A 628 28.11 -21.29 -14.58
C GLU A 628 27.60 -19.96 -15.16
N VAL A 629 26.41 -19.49 -14.78
CA VAL A 629 25.90 -18.18 -15.19
C VAL A 629 26.83 -17.05 -14.75
N ARG A 630 27.53 -17.21 -13.63
CA ARG A 630 28.52 -16.22 -13.17
C ARG A 630 29.68 -16.01 -14.15
N LYS A 631 29.84 -16.84 -15.19
CA LYS A 631 30.82 -16.60 -16.25
C LYS A 631 30.47 -15.39 -17.13
N ILE A 632 29.18 -15.04 -17.23
CA ILE A 632 28.74 -13.90 -18.06
C ILE A 632 29.20 -12.56 -17.47
N PHE A 633 29.44 -12.48 -16.15
CA PHE A 633 29.92 -11.26 -15.51
C PHE A 633 31.45 -11.24 -15.52
N THR A 634 32.02 -10.29 -16.24
CA THR A 634 33.45 -10.24 -16.59
C THR A 634 34.05 -8.86 -16.32
N VAL A 635 35.34 -8.69 -16.56
CA VAL A 635 36.03 -7.39 -16.54
C VAL A 635 35.68 -6.55 -17.78
N SER A 636 35.65 -5.23 -17.65
CA SER A 636 35.38 -4.31 -18.76
C SER A 636 36.52 -4.22 -19.78
N ASN A 637 37.76 -4.49 -19.35
CA ASN A 637 38.93 -4.52 -20.22
C ASN A 637 40.02 -5.47 -19.68
N ASN A 638 41.03 -5.77 -20.52
CA ASN A 638 42.09 -6.73 -20.19
C ASN A 638 43.12 -6.23 -19.16
N ASN A 639 43.16 -4.94 -18.86
CA ASN A 639 44.02 -4.36 -17.83
C ASN A 639 43.39 -4.41 -16.43
N ASN A 640 42.14 -4.88 -16.34
CA ASN A 640 41.42 -4.99 -15.09
C ASN A 640 41.37 -6.44 -14.59
N ILE A 641 41.08 -6.58 -13.30
CA ILE A 641 40.81 -7.85 -12.62
C ILE A 641 39.65 -7.63 -11.65
N LEU A 642 38.83 -8.66 -11.41
CA LEU A 642 37.82 -8.59 -10.37
C LEU A 642 38.44 -8.98 -9.03
N LEU A 643 38.08 -8.25 -8.00
CA LEU A 643 38.37 -8.55 -6.60
C LEU A 643 37.04 -8.73 -5.87
N SER A 644 36.90 -9.84 -5.16
CA SER A 644 35.78 -10.11 -4.25
C SER A 644 36.29 -10.11 -2.83
N CYS A 645 35.54 -9.45 -1.94
CA CYS A 645 35.84 -9.31 -0.53
C CYS A 645 34.58 -9.69 0.26
N ASP A 646 34.63 -10.83 0.96
CA ASP A 646 33.50 -11.39 1.71
C ASP A 646 33.80 -11.41 3.21
N TYR A 647 32.85 -10.97 4.04
CA TYR A 647 33.02 -11.05 5.48
C TYR A 647 32.93 -12.49 5.97
N SER A 648 33.98 -12.96 6.65
CA SER A 648 33.98 -14.32 7.18
C SER A 648 33.11 -14.40 8.44
N GLN A 649 31.92 -15.00 8.30
CA GLN A 649 31.02 -15.38 9.40
C GLN A 649 30.52 -14.19 10.25
N ILE A 650 30.24 -13.06 9.62
CA ILE A 650 29.88 -11.80 10.29
C ILE A 650 28.70 -11.94 11.26
N GLU A 651 27.66 -12.70 10.93
CA GLU A 651 26.50 -12.87 11.81
C GLU A 651 26.84 -13.58 13.12
N LEU A 652 27.74 -14.56 13.10
CA LEU A 652 28.19 -15.25 14.32
C LEU A 652 29.13 -14.37 15.15
N ARG A 653 29.93 -13.52 14.50
CA ARG A 653 30.77 -12.52 15.18
C ARG A 653 29.92 -11.49 15.92
N ILE A 654 28.87 -11.00 15.27
CA ILE A 654 27.89 -10.09 15.89
C ILE A 654 27.16 -10.78 17.04
N LEU A 655 26.74 -12.03 16.87
CA LEU A 655 26.12 -12.80 17.96
C LEU A 655 27.06 -12.89 19.16
N ALA A 656 28.35 -13.22 18.96
CA ALA A 656 29.34 -13.27 20.04
C ALA A 656 29.49 -11.93 20.75
N HIS A 657 29.55 -10.83 20.01
CA HIS A 657 29.63 -9.47 20.57
C HIS A 657 28.37 -9.09 21.37
N MET A 658 27.17 -9.32 20.82
CA MET A 658 25.91 -8.91 21.46
C MET A 658 25.55 -9.79 22.66
N SER A 659 25.87 -11.08 22.61
CA SER A 659 25.66 -12.02 23.72
C SER A 659 26.74 -11.95 24.80
N LYS A 660 27.90 -11.34 24.49
CA LYS A 660 29.08 -11.29 25.36
C LYS A 660 29.57 -12.68 25.76
N ASP A 661 29.46 -13.65 24.85
CA ASP A 661 29.94 -15.01 25.10
C ASP A 661 31.48 -15.08 25.05
N ALA A 662 32.11 -15.30 26.20
CA ALA A 662 33.56 -15.26 26.33
C ALA A 662 34.27 -16.29 25.45
N ASP A 663 33.71 -17.50 25.33
CA ASP A 663 34.34 -18.58 24.57
C ASP A 663 34.28 -18.32 23.06
N LEU A 664 33.12 -17.88 22.54
CA LEU A 664 33.02 -17.47 21.14
C LEU A 664 33.93 -16.27 20.85
N ILE A 665 34.00 -15.29 21.75
CA ILE A 665 34.86 -14.11 21.58
C ILE A 665 36.33 -14.53 21.48
N VAL A 666 36.80 -15.39 22.39
CA VAL A 666 38.17 -15.91 22.40
C VAL A 666 38.45 -16.73 21.14
N ALA A 667 37.55 -17.63 20.76
CA ALA A 667 37.70 -18.47 19.57
C ALA A 667 37.85 -17.62 18.30
N PHE A 668 36.99 -16.62 18.10
CA PHE A 668 37.09 -15.71 16.96
C PHE A 668 38.38 -14.90 16.93
N ASN A 669 38.82 -14.39 18.08
CA ASN A 669 40.03 -13.57 18.19
C ASN A 669 41.32 -14.37 18.02
N ARG A 670 41.28 -15.69 18.27
CA ARG A 670 42.38 -16.64 18.02
C ARG A 670 42.37 -17.23 16.60
N GLY A 671 41.34 -16.93 15.79
CA GLY A 671 41.20 -17.50 14.45
C GLY A 671 40.83 -18.99 14.45
N GLU A 672 40.18 -19.47 15.51
CA GLU A 672 39.70 -20.86 15.59
C GLU A 672 38.47 -21.07 14.69
N ASP A 673 38.30 -22.29 14.18
CA ASP A 673 37.12 -22.66 13.40
C ASP A 673 35.90 -22.85 14.31
N ILE A 674 35.01 -21.85 14.29
CA ILE A 674 33.87 -21.79 15.21
C ILE A 674 32.94 -23.00 15.10
N HIS A 675 32.76 -23.55 13.90
CA HIS A 675 31.87 -24.70 13.72
C HIS A 675 32.47 -25.96 14.34
N THR A 676 33.79 -26.11 14.27
CA THR A 676 34.50 -27.21 14.94
C THR A 676 34.48 -27.03 16.45
N ASN A 677 34.70 -25.82 16.96
CA ASN A 677 34.61 -25.51 18.39
C ASN A 677 33.20 -25.81 18.94
N THR A 678 32.15 -25.34 18.26
CA THR A 678 30.76 -25.67 18.60
C THR A 678 30.50 -27.17 18.56
N ALA A 679 31.00 -27.88 17.55
CA ALA A 679 30.83 -29.33 17.43
C ALA A 679 31.42 -30.07 18.63
N MET A 680 32.63 -29.70 19.05
CA MET A 680 33.30 -30.30 20.21
C MET A 680 32.45 -30.17 21.47
N LYS A 681 31.83 -29.00 21.68
CA LYS A 681 30.98 -28.74 22.85
C LYS A 681 29.62 -29.43 22.81
N ILE A 682 28.89 -29.33 21.69
CA ILE A 682 27.53 -29.90 21.58
C ILE A 682 27.57 -31.43 21.63
N PHE A 683 28.52 -32.04 20.92
CA PHE A 683 28.61 -33.50 20.81
C PHE A 683 29.52 -34.12 21.87
N ASN A 684 30.19 -33.30 22.69
CA ASN A 684 31.15 -33.72 23.71
C ASN A 684 32.25 -34.64 23.13
N LEU A 685 32.85 -34.21 22.01
CA LEU A 685 33.88 -34.94 21.27
C LEU A 685 35.17 -34.13 21.21
N PRO A 686 36.36 -34.76 21.32
CA PRO A 686 37.63 -34.08 21.09
C PRO A 686 37.77 -33.70 19.61
N LYS A 687 38.64 -32.72 19.33
CA LYS A 687 38.79 -32.11 17.98
C LYS A 687 39.09 -33.17 16.90
N GLU A 688 39.86 -34.18 17.24
CA GLU A 688 40.31 -35.27 16.36
C GLU A 688 39.14 -36.15 15.88
N GLN A 689 38.02 -36.17 16.61
CA GLN A 689 36.83 -36.95 16.28
C GLN A 689 35.78 -36.13 15.51
N ILE A 690 36.04 -34.85 15.25
CA ILE A 690 35.12 -33.99 14.49
C ILE A 690 35.27 -34.26 12.99
N THR A 691 34.39 -35.13 12.49
CA THR A 691 34.31 -35.41 11.06
C THR A 691 33.70 -34.23 10.27
N PRO A 692 33.91 -34.15 8.94
CA PRO A 692 33.26 -33.13 8.11
C PRO A 692 31.73 -33.11 8.23
N ASN A 693 31.11 -34.26 8.50
CA ASN A 693 29.67 -34.36 8.69
C ASN A 693 29.24 -33.75 10.04
N ILE A 694 29.95 -34.07 11.13
CA ILE A 694 29.68 -33.48 12.46
C ILE A 694 29.87 -31.96 12.41
N ARG A 695 30.94 -31.48 11.76
CA ARG A 695 31.18 -30.04 11.54
C ARG A 695 30.03 -29.39 10.74
N ARG A 696 29.52 -30.07 9.71
CA ARG A 696 28.36 -29.59 8.93
C ARG A 696 27.11 -29.50 9.78
N SER A 697 26.85 -30.49 10.64
CA SER A 697 25.72 -30.45 11.58
C SER A 697 25.84 -29.29 12.56
N ALA A 698 27.02 -29.07 13.16
CA ALA A 698 27.27 -27.94 14.05
C ALA A 698 27.15 -26.58 13.34
N LYS A 699 27.53 -26.50 12.06
CA LYS A 699 27.28 -25.33 11.21
C LYS A 699 25.78 -25.08 11.07
N ALA A 700 24.98 -26.09 10.73
CA ALA A 700 23.53 -25.96 10.62
C ALA A 700 22.89 -25.53 11.94
N VAL A 701 23.35 -26.06 13.08
CA VAL A 701 22.91 -25.62 14.41
C VAL A 701 23.24 -24.15 14.65
N ASN A 702 24.49 -23.72 14.46
CA ASN A 702 24.91 -22.34 14.67
C ASN A 702 24.05 -21.33 13.89
N PHE A 703 23.84 -21.57 12.60
CA PHE A 703 22.98 -20.72 11.78
C PHE A 703 21.51 -20.87 12.18
N GLY A 704 21.04 -22.09 12.44
CA GLY A 704 19.67 -22.35 12.88
C GLY A 704 19.31 -21.57 14.15
N ILE A 705 20.21 -21.49 15.13
CA ILE A 705 19.99 -20.73 16.37
C ILE A 705 19.87 -19.23 16.09
N ILE A 706 20.71 -18.66 15.21
CA ILE A 706 20.59 -17.24 14.79
C ILE A 706 19.22 -16.95 14.17
N TYR A 707 18.64 -17.91 13.44
CA TYR A 707 17.34 -17.78 12.78
C TYR A 707 16.15 -18.24 13.65
N GLY A 708 16.38 -18.65 14.90
CA GLY A 708 15.34 -19.16 15.78
C GLY A 708 14.68 -20.44 15.26
N ILE A 709 15.48 -21.38 14.73
CA ILE A 709 15.01 -22.66 14.21
C ILE A 709 14.25 -23.45 15.28
N SER A 710 13.17 -24.13 14.88
CA SER A 710 12.44 -25.03 15.77
C SER A 710 13.07 -26.43 15.79
N ASP A 711 12.73 -27.22 16.80
CA ASP A 711 13.12 -28.64 16.90
C ASP A 711 12.77 -29.41 15.61
N PHE A 712 11.60 -29.12 15.03
CA PHE A 712 11.15 -29.72 13.76
C PHE A 712 11.98 -29.24 12.56
N GLY A 713 12.30 -27.94 12.49
CA GLY A 713 13.13 -27.38 11.43
C GLY A 713 14.54 -27.99 11.43
N LEU A 714 15.17 -28.07 12.60
CA LEU A 714 16.50 -28.64 12.74
C LEU A 714 16.51 -30.15 12.45
N ALA A 715 15.46 -30.86 12.85
CA ALA A 715 15.29 -32.28 12.53
C ALA A 715 15.28 -32.53 11.02
N ASN A 716 14.59 -31.70 10.25
CA ASN A 716 14.55 -31.79 8.80
C ASN A 716 15.91 -31.44 8.18
N ASP A 717 16.55 -30.34 8.61
CA ASP A 717 17.83 -29.89 8.06
C ASP A 717 18.96 -30.91 8.26
N LEU A 718 18.93 -31.62 9.40
CA LEU A 718 19.92 -32.63 9.75
C LEU A 718 19.51 -34.06 9.39
N ASN A 719 18.27 -34.26 8.93
CA ASN A 719 17.65 -35.57 8.71
C ASN A 719 17.76 -36.49 9.94
N ILE A 720 17.34 -35.98 11.11
CA ILE A 720 17.34 -36.69 12.40
C ILE A 720 15.94 -36.67 13.04
N SER A 721 15.74 -37.41 14.12
CA SER A 721 14.47 -37.35 14.87
C SER A 721 14.29 -36.01 15.59
N VAL A 722 13.03 -35.56 15.74
CA VAL A 722 12.69 -34.34 16.49
C VAL A 722 13.21 -34.41 17.94
N ALA A 723 13.18 -35.59 18.57
CA ALA A 723 13.74 -35.81 19.90
C ALA A 723 15.25 -35.52 19.94
N LYS A 724 16.01 -35.97 18.93
CA LYS A 724 17.45 -35.71 18.86
C LYS A 724 17.76 -34.24 18.56
N ALA A 725 16.97 -33.60 17.71
CA ALA A 725 17.10 -32.17 17.43
C ALA A 725 16.88 -31.32 18.70
N LYS A 726 15.86 -31.65 19.49
CA LYS A 726 15.59 -31.00 20.78
C LYS A 726 16.74 -31.16 21.77
N GLU A 727 17.34 -32.36 21.85
CA GLU A 727 18.52 -32.62 22.68
C GLU A 727 19.72 -31.77 22.23
N ILE A 728 19.98 -31.67 20.92
CA ILE A 728 21.06 -30.86 20.36
C ILE A 728 20.90 -29.37 20.72
N ILE A 729 19.68 -28.82 20.59
CA ILE A 729 19.38 -27.42 20.93
C ILE A 729 19.55 -27.19 22.43
N ALA A 730 19.07 -28.11 23.27
CA ALA A 730 19.24 -28.02 24.73
C ALA A 730 20.72 -28.05 25.13
N ASN A 731 21.50 -28.96 24.55
CA ASN A 731 22.95 -29.03 24.78
C ASN A 731 23.65 -27.75 24.32
N TYR A 732 23.26 -27.17 23.18
CA TYR A 732 23.80 -25.89 22.73
C TYR A 732 23.58 -24.78 23.77
N TYR A 733 22.35 -24.58 24.25
CA TYR A 733 22.07 -23.53 25.23
C TYR A 733 22.70 -23.79 26.61
N SER A 734 22.92 -25.06 26.97
CA SER A 734 23.68 -25.42 28.17
C SER A 734 25.16 -25.01 28.05
N GLN A 735 25.76 -25.20 26.88
CA GLN A 735 27.15 -24.84 26.60
C GLN A 735 27.37 -23.34 26.32
N PHE A 736 26.32 -22.65 25.87
CA PHE A 736 26.33 -21.21 25.57
C PHE A 736 25.19 -20.46 26.28
N PRO A 737 25.21 -20.38 27.63
CA PRO A 737 24.10 -19.83 28.42
C PRO A 737 23.90 -18.32 28.21
N THR A 738 24.96 -17.59 27.88
CA THR A 738 24.95 -16.14 27.56
C THR A 738 24.14 -15.86 26.29
N ILE A 739 24.25 -16.72 25.26
CA ILE A 739 23.49 -16.64 24.01
C ILE A 739 22.00 -16.84 24.30
N LYS A 740 21.65 -17.84 25.11
CA LYS A 740 20.26 -18.08 25.52
C LYS A 740 19.67 -16.86 26.23
N LYS A 741 20.41 -16.33 27.21
CA LYS A 741 20.03 -15.13 27.96
C LYS A 741 19.83 -13.92 27.02
N PHE A 742 20.74 -13.72 26.08
CA PHE A 742 20.63 -12.65 25.08
C PHE A 742 19.35 -12.77 24.26
N ILE A 743 19.09 -13.95 23.68
CA ILE A 743 17.90 -14.24 22.88
C ILE A 743 16.63 -13.97 23.68
N ASP A 744 16.54 -14.49 24.91
CA ASP A 744 15.36 -14.30 25.76
C ASP A 744 15.15 -12.83 26.11
N THR A 745 16.24 -12.10 26.39
CA THR A 745 16.19 -10.66 26.66
C THR A 745 15.69 -9.87 25.44
N GLN A 746 16.12 -10.22 24.23
CA GLN A 746 15.64 -9.56 23.00
C GLN A 746 14.15 -9.80 22.76
N VAL A 747 13.67 -11.02 22.98
CA VAL A 747 12.25 -11.36 22.85
C VAL A 747 11.41 -10.60 23.88
N GLU A 748 11.83 -10.55 25.15
CA GLU A 748 11.11 -9.79 26.18
C GLU A 748 11.15 -8.28 25.94
N PHE A 749 12.29 -7.75 25.47
CA PHE A 749 12.38 -6.36 25.03
C PHE A 749 11.38 -6.07 23.91
N CYS A 750 11.29 -6.94 22.91
CA CYS A 750 10.38 -6.79 21.78
C CYS A 750 8.91 -6.85 22.20
N LYS A 751 8.53 -7.76 23.11
CA LYS A 751 7.17 -7.84 23.65
C LYS A 751 6.76 -6.54 24.36
N LYS A 752 7.69 -5.97 25.14
CA LYS A 752 7.45 -4.75 25.92
C LYS A 752 7.40 -3.49 25.06
N ASN A 753 8.30 -3.36 24.08
CA ASN A 753 8.47 -2.11 23.32
C ASN A 753 7.85 -2.15 21.91
N GLY A 754 7.49 -3.33 21.40
CA GLY A 754 6.91 -3.52 20.06
C GLY A 754 7.94 -3.48 18.91
N TYR A 755 9.24 -3.39 19.20
CA TYR A 755 10.31 -3.35 18.20
C TYR A 755 11.61 -3.95 18.73
N VAL A 756 12.56 -4.20 17.82
CA VAL A 756 13.97 -4.56 18.11
C VAL A 756 14.93 -3.56 17.46
N LYS A 757 16.18 -3.50 17.95
CA LYS A 757 17.22 -2.56 17.49
C LYS A 757 18.50 -3.28 17.04
N THR A 758 19.22 -2.72 16.07
CA THR A 758 20.61 -3.10 15.75
C THR A 758 21.61 -2.37 16.66
N ILE A 759 22.91 -2.69 16.54
CA ILE A 759 24.01 -1.97 17.22
C ILE A 759 23.99 -0.47 16.89
N PHE A 760 23.52 -0.10 15.70
CA PHE A 760 23.45 1.27 15.21
C PHE A 760 22.04 1.86 15.30
N ASN A 761 21.22 1.38 16.25
CA ASN A 761 19.87 1.89 16.52
C ASN A 761 18.86 1.79 15.36
N ARG A 762 19.08 0.93 14.37
CA ARG A 762 18.05 0.64 13.36
C ARG A 762 16.90 -0.08 14.02
N LYS A 763 15.69 0.48 13.94
CA LYS A 763 14.48 -0.13 14.50
C LYS A 763 13.72 -0.93 13.45
N ARG A 764 13.25 -2.11 13.85
CA ARG A 764 12.19 -2.86 13.16
C ARG A 764 11.05 -3.08 14.11
N TYR A 765 9.86 -2.57 13.77
CA TYR A 765 8.64 -2.85 14.52
C TYR A 765 8.18 -4.28 14.22
N VAL A 766 7.71 -4.98 15.25
CA VAL A 766 7.32 -6.39 15.19
C VAL A 766 5.93 -6.55 15.79
N PRO A 767 4.87 -6.05 15.14
CA PRO A 767 3.50 -6.20 15.63
C PRO A 767 3.11 -7.67 15.86
N GLU A 768 3.71 -8.60 15.11
CA GLU A 768 3.45 -10.03 15.18
C GLU A 768 3.80 -10.63 16.55
N ILE A 769 4.69 -9.99 17.34
CA ILE A 769 5.15 -10.52 18.64
C ILE A 769 4.03 -10.68 19.67
N ASN A 770 2.96 -9.88 19.54
CA ASN A 770 1.81 -9.85 20.45
C ASN A 770 0.52 -10.35 19.77
N ASP A 771 0.63 -10.98 18.60
CA ASP A 771 -0.53 -11.50 17.87
C ASP A 771 -1.18 -12.68 18.62
N HIS A 772 -2.51 -12.76 18.58
CA HIS A 772 -3.27 -13.87 19.17
C HIS A 772 -2.97 -15.20 18.48
N ASN A 773 -2.73 -15.17 17.17
CA ASN A 773 -2.38 -16.34 16.37
C ASN A 773 -0.99 -16.88 16.75
N TYR A 774 -0.94 -18.15 17.17
CA TYR A 774 0.31 -18.80 17.60
C TYR A 774 1.40 -18.76 16.53
N MET A 775 1.07 -19.02 15.26
CA MET A 775 2.07 -19.05 14.18
C MET A 775 2.66 -17.67 13.90
N GLN A 776 1.84 -16.62 13.94
CA GLN A 776 2.31 -15.24 13.78
C GLN A 776 3.19 -14.82 14.96
N ARG A 777 2.80 -15.19 16.19
CA ARG A 777 3.59 -14.93 17.39
C ARG A 777 4.95 -15.63 17.37
N GLU A 778 5.01 -16.89 16.93
CA GLU A 778 6.29 -17.60 16.76
C GLU A 778 7.15 -16.98 15.64
N PHE A 779 6.53 -16.47 14.58
CA PHE A 779 7.24 -15.70 13.56
C PHE A 779 7.81 -14.39 14.14
N GLY A 780 7.03 -13.63 14.91
CA GLY A 780 7.48 -12.43 15.61
C GLY A 780 8.66 -12.70 16.53
N LYS A 781 8.65 -13.82 17.27
CA LYS A 781 9.80 -14.25 18.09
C LYS A 781 11.05 -14.48 17.26
N ARG A 782 10.96 -15.20 16.14
CA ARG A 782 12.11 -15.43 15.24
C ARG A 782 12.65 -14.11 14.68
N VAL A 783 11.76 -13.18 14.32
CA VAL A 783 12.13 -11.84 13.87
C VAL A 783 12.90 -11.09 14.95
N ALA A 784 12.42 -11.12 16.20
CA ALA A 784 13.05 -10.44 17.33
C ALA A 784 14.45 -10.99 17.64
N MET A 785 14.67 -12.29 17.43
CA MET A 785 15.98 -12.94 17.60
C MET A 785 16.95 -12.57 16.49
N ASN A 786 16.47 -12.63 15.24
CA ASN A 786 17.34 -12.55 14.07
C ASN A 786 17.68 -11.13 13.66
N MET A 787 16.71 -10.21 13.70
CA MET A 787 16.88 -8.87 13.12
C MET A 787 18.03 -8.06 13.76
N PRO A 788 18.25 -8.08 15.09
CA PRO A 788 19.39 -7.38 15.69
C PRO A 788 20.74 -7.82 15.12
N ILE A 789 20.89 -9.11 14.82
CA ILE A 789 22.12 -9.69 14.29
C ILE A 789 22.27 -9.38 12.80
N GLN A 790 21.27 -9.77 12.01
CA GLN A 790 21.26 -9.59 10.56
C GLN A 790 21.32 -8.11 10.15
N GLY A 791 20.59 -7.25 10.86
CA GLY A 791 20.57 -5.83 10.58
C GLY A 791 21.88 -5.14 10.95
N SER A 792 22.53 -5.55 12.04
CA SER A 792 23.86 -5.04 12.38
C SER A 792 24.90 -5.44 11.32
N ALA A 793 24.81 -6.65 10.75
CA ALA A 793 25.69 -7.06 9.64
C ALA A 793 25.48 -6.18 8.41
N ALA A 794 24.21 -5.84 8.11
CA ALA A 794 23.87 -4.93 7.02
C ALA A 794 24.40 -3.51 7.26
N ASP A 795 24.34 -3.01 8.49
CA ASP A 795 24.88 -1.69 8.86
C ASP A 795 26.41 -1.66 8.70
N ILE A 796 27.10 -2.73 9.12
CA ILE A 796 28.56 -2.85 9.04
C ILE A 796 29.06 -2.85 7.59
N ILE A 797 28.42 -3.60 6.68
CA ILE A 797 28.82 -3.59 5.27
C ILE A 797 28.53 -2.23 4.60
N LYS A 798 27.48 -1.52 5.02
CA LYS A 798 27.21 -0.15 4.56
C LYS A 798 28.31 0.83 5.00
N ILE A 799 28.76 0.73 6.25
CA ILE A 799 29.88 1.54 6.76
C ILE A 799 31.14 1.28 5.94
N ALA A 800 31.48 0.00 5.69
CA ALA A 800 32.62 -0.34 4.86
C ALA A 800 32.46 0.22 3.43
N LEU A 801 31.29 0.03 2.82
CA LEU A 801 31.00 0.51 1.47
C LEU A 801 31.20 2.03 1.32
N LYS A 802 30.62 2.84 2.22
CA LYS A 802 30.78 4.30 2.17
C LYS A 802 32.24 4.73 2.37
N ASN A 803 32.96 4.08 3.30
CA ASN A 803 34.33 4.46 3.63
C ASN A 803 35.28 4.11 2.49
N ILE A 804 35.06 2.96 1.83
CA ILE A 804 35.87 2.55 0.67
C ILE A 804 35.64 3.48 -0.51
N ASP A 805 34.38 3.83 -0.82
CA ASP A 805 34.07 4.79 -1.89
C ASP A 805 34.71 6.16 -1.65
N GLN A 806 34.60 6.69 -0.42
CA GLN A 806 35.28 7.92 -0.02
C GLN A 806 36.80 7.80 -0.19
N LYS A 807 37.39 6.68 0.26
CA LYS A 807 38.85 6.50 0.17
C LYS A 807 39.35 6.39 -1.26
N PHE A 808 38.58 5.74 -2.15
CA PHE A 808 38.91 5.65 -3.57
C PHE A 808 38.90 7.04 -4.22
N LYS A 809 37.92 7.88 -3.87
CA LYS A 809 37.84 9.27 -4.34
C LYS A 809 39.00 10.13 -3.83
N GLU A 810 39.33 10.05 -2.54
CA GLU A 810 40.46 10.76 -1.93
C GLU A 810 41.80 10.44 -2.60
N LEU A 811 42.00 9.17 -2.96
CA LEU A 811 43.24 8.68 -3.57
C LEU A 811 43.21 8.73 -5.11
N HIS A 812 42.12 9.22 -5.71
CA HIS A 812 41.90 9.28 -7.15
C HIS A 812 42.13 7.94 -7.87
N LEU A 813 41.75 6.82 -7.23
CA LEU A 813 41.89 5.48 -7.79
C LEU A 813 40.97 5.30 -9.00
N GLN A 814 41.46 4.59 -10.01
CA GLN A 814 40.67 4.24 -11.20
C GLN A 814 39.80 2.98 -10.97
N SER A 815 40.17 2.18 -9.97
CA SER A 815 39.41 1.01 -9.52
C SER A 815 38.03 1.37 -9.00
N LYS A 816 37.06 0.48 -9.18
CA LYS A 816 35.63 0.75 -8.98
C LYS A 816 34.96 -0.32 -8.15
N ILE A 817 34.04 0.11 -7.29
CA ILE A 817 33.04 -0.78 -6.68
C ILE A 817 31.96 -1.02 -7.73
N ILE A 818 31.63 -2.29 -8.00
CA ILE A 818 30.69 -2.66 -9.08
C ILE A 818 29.48 -3.47 -8.60
N ALA A 819 29.59 -4.21 -7.50
CA ALA A 819 28.46 -4.94 -6.96
C ALA A 819 28.55 -5.20 -5.45
N GLN A 820 27.37 -5.40 -4.86
CA GLN A 820 27.19 -5.89 -3.50
C GLN A 820 26.29 -7.13 -3.53
N ILE A 821 26.76 -8.25 -2.96
CA ILE A 821 26.04 -9.51 -2.89
C ILE A 821 26.03 -10.00 -1.44
N HIS A 822 24.93 -9.80 -0.73
CA HIS A 822 24.79 -10.18 0.69
C HIS A 822 25.82 -9.52 1.62
N ASP A 823 26.90 -10.19 1.96
CA ASP A 823 28.03 -9.73 2.78
C ASP A 823 29.34 -9.59 1.97
N GLU A 824 29.25 -9.76 0.64
CA GLU A 824 30.34 -9.66 -0.32
C GLU A 824 30.29 -8.31 -1.07
N LEU A 825 31.46 -7.66 -1.19
CA LEU A 825 31.70 -6.53 -2.09
C LEU A 825 32.55 -6.99 -3.28
N ILE A 826 32.16 -6.58 -4.49
CA ILE A 826 32.87 -6.89 -5.72
C ILE A 826 33.38 -5.59 -6.35
N PHE A 827 34.66 -5.62 -6.70
CA PHE A 827 35.39 -4.53 -7.30
C PHE A 827 35.89 -4.92 -8.68
N GLU A 828 35.94 -3.95 -9.57
CA GLU A 828 36.74 -4.01 -10.79
C GLU A 828 37.99 -3.16 -10.57
N VAL A 829 39.14 -3.81 -10.55
CA VAL A 829 40.41 -3.25 -10.08
C VAL A 829 41.37 -3.14 -11.24
N VAL A 830 42.01 -1.98 -11.40
CA VAL A 830 43.12 -1.82 -12.34
C VAL A 830 44.30 -2.62 -11.80
N LYS A 831 44.94 -3.45 -12.62
CA LYS A 831 45.99 -4.38 -12.16
C LYS A 831 47.11 -3.70 -11.36
N ASP A 832 47.51 -2.50 -11.77
CA ASP A 832 48.56 -1.73 -11.10
C ASP A 832 48.14 -1.22 -9.71
N GLU A 833 46.84 -1.07 -9.46
CA GLU A 833 46.27 -0.63 -8.18
C GLU A 833 45.95 -1.81 -7.24
N LEU A 834 46.08 -3.07 -7.68
CA LEU A 834 45.55 -4.24 -6.97
C LEU A 834 46.05 -4.35 -5.52
N SER A 835 47.37 -4.25 -5.30
CA SER A 835 47.95 -4.37 -3.95
C SER A 835 47.47 -3.27 -3.02
N GLN A 836 47.34 -2.04 -3.55
CA GLN A 836 46.86 -0.89 -2.80
C GLN A 836 45.38 -1.05 -2.44
N VAL A 837 44.55 -1.44 -3.43
CA VAL A 837 43.12 -1.70 -3.23
C VAL A 837 42.87 -2.83 -2.23
N GLN A 838 43.60 -3.94 -2.31
CA GLN A 838 43.48 -5.03 -1.35
C GLN A 838 43.78 -4.57 0.09
N THR A 839 44.84 -3.77 0.27
CA THR A 839 45.21 -3.24 1.58
C THR A 839 44.11 -2.34 2.14
N ILE A 840 43.66 -1.36 1.35
CA ILE A 840 42.62 -0.39 1.75
C ILE A 840 41.31 -1.10 2.07
N VAL A 841 40.84 -1.97 1.18
CA VAL A 841 39.56 -2.66 1.34
C VAL A 841 39.59 -3.56 2.57
N LYS A 842 40.70 -4.28 2.79
CA LYS A 842 40.84 -5.15 3.96
C LYS A 842 40.76 -4.34 5.24
N GLU A 843 41.55 -3.28 5.33
CA GLU A 843 41.60 -2.41 6.50
C GLU A 843 40.23 -1.80 6.81
N LEU A 844 39.56 -1.22 5.81
CA LEU A 844 38.28 -0.53 6.00
C LEU A 844 37.12 -1.48 6.30
N MET A 845 37.14 -2.71 5.78
CA MET A 845 36.14 -3.72 6.13
C MET A 845 36.40 -4.29 7.53
N GLU A 846 37.64 -4.69 7.86
CA GLU A 846 37.96 -5.28 9.16
C GLU A 846 37.82 -4.27 10.33
N ASN A 847 37.97 -2.97 10.06
CA ASN A 847 37.83 -1.88 11.04
C ASN A 847 36.56 -1.02 10.84
N SER A 848 35.58 -1.53 10.11
CA SER A 848 34.30 -0.84 9.87
C SER A 848 33.55 -0.48 11.16
N THR A 849 33.74 -1.25 12.23
CA THR A 849 33.23 -0.93 13.56
C THR A 849 34.06 -1.62 14.64
N LYS A 850 33.94 -1.15 15.89
CA LYS A 850 34.61 -1.73 17.05
C LYS A 850 33.69 -2.75 17.73
N LEU A 851 34.01 -4.03 17.58
CA LEU A 851 33.38 -5.15 18.29
C LEU A 851 34.37 -5.79 19.27
N ASP A 852 33.87 -6.65 20.16
CA ASP A 852 34.74 -7.47 21.03
C ASP A 852 35.47 -8.59 20.27
N VAL A 853 35.04 -8.83 19.03
CA VAL A 853 35.63 -9.81 18.10
C VAL A 853 36.19 -9.10 16.88
N LYS A 854 37.34 -9.56 16.40
CA LYS A 854 37.90 -9.09 15.13
C LYS A 854 36.97 -9.44 13.98
N LEU A 855 36.73 -8.51 13.07
CA LEU A 855 36.17 -8.83 11.75
C LEU A 855 37.31 -9.30 10.85
N THR A 856 37.01 -10.22 9.94
CA THR A 856 37.99 -10.78 8.98
C THR A 856 37.36 -10.87 7.61
N VAL A 857 38.15 -10.57 6.58
CA VAL A 857 37.68 -10.60 5.18
C VAL A 857 38.45 -11.62 4.36
N ASP A 858 37.71 -12.44 3.63
CA ASP A 858 38.25 -13.37 2.64
C ASP A 858 38.29 -12.67 1.28
N MET A 859 39.48 -12.60 0.67
CA MET A 859 39.69 -11.92 -0.61
C MET A 859 40.01 -12.89 -1.74
N LYS A 860 39.37 -12.71 -2.89
CA LYS A 860 39.49 -13.56 -4.07
C LYS A 860 39.65 -12.74 -5.32
N THR A 861 40.44 -13.21 -6.28
CA THR A 861 40.63 -12.51 -7.56
C THR A 861 40.26 -13.38 -8.74
N GLY A 862 39.89 -12.76 -9.86
CA GLY A 862 39.53 -13.48 -11.08
C GLY A 862 39.10 -12.57 -12.22
N TYR A 863 39.01 -13.14 -13.42
CA TYR A 863 38.57 -12.41 -14.62
C TYR A 863 37.05 -12.46 -14.87
N SER A 864 36.33 -13.28 -14.11
CA SER A 864 34.87 -13.34 -14.10
C SER A 864 34.38 -13.74 -12.73
N TRP A 865 33.11 -13.49 -12.41
CA TRP A 865 32.54 -13.89 -11.11
C TRP A 865 32.66 -15.39 -10.84
N TYR A 866 32.64 -16.20 -11.90
CA TYR A 866 32.88 -17.64 -11.79
C TYR A 866 34.30 -17.99 -11.34
N LYS A 867 35.30 -17.21 -11.78
CA LYS A 867 36.73 -17.46 -11.58
C LYS A 867 37.28 -16.82 -10.30
N LEU A 868 36.48 -16.10 -9.52
CA LEU A 868 36.87 -15.59 -8.21
C LEU A 868 37.28 -16.76 -7.30
N LYS A 869 38.58 -16.85 -6.99
CA LYS A 869 39.18 -17.91 -6.17
C LYS A 869 40.12 -17.37 -5.11
#